data_AF-A0A2M7ZL12-F1
#
_entry.id   AF-A0A2M7ZL12-F1
#
_cell.length_a   1.000
_cell.length_b   1.000
_cell.length_c   1.000
_cell.angle_alpha   90.00
_cell.angle_beta   90.00
_cell.angle_gamma   90.00
#
_symmetry.space_group_name_H-M   'P 1'
#
loop_
_entity.id
_entity.type
_entity.pdbx_description
1 polymer ?
#
loop_
_entity_poly.entity_id
_entity_poly.type
_entity_poly.pdbx_seq_one_letter_code
_entity_poly.pdbx_strand_id
1 'polypeptide(L)'
;MTKNKKEKKNNNNIIGINFENKFSSKILFIFSHFIILLTVIIFFAPVYFSGKVPESGDIISIYAFQNYFKESPNVLWNPYVFLGMPMFGNIGLADFFIFSVQKIIFVVYNLFSNEYTSWTFYLIILGFFNFYLMRYLKASFIISIIVAIASMSSTGIILLYFIGHVTKLLSLIVFPLVIYFLLRFNDKMKLLDVLLFILTMHFLFSQWHVQIMFYIYLSVGIFYLYFFIRSLRLKDKILTSNLLKSAGAFIIISAIALGMNYYKLKQIYDYTPYSTRGTKSIVDLQKKSPEKEQEDFYNYATNWSFSPEEISTFFFPSFYGYGNSTYSGSLSNNQEVKVNTYFGQMPFVDAAQYMGIVVLLLGLFAIVTRWKEPLIRYLTLLIFICLVLSFGRTFPVLYNLFYDYFPFFNKFRAPVMILNIVQLSFPILAGLGLMKIFSIKNDNDIKGEILLKRIAIVLSVLLALALFLNQAIVGWFIERVASSQKGDRLKQLYDYMSDMFASDVYFSLIFCVGAFWLAYFYVKRKITFDTLGILVLVIVLIDLWRVDFRGINYIDNTSIKQKFVMPKYLKAIEGEKNTAPYRLINLKQDGTLGSLNQNNNYYVYFLMDDFYGYSGIKPRTYQDIMDVIGPANITLWRMLNVKYLIIDKEVNLPGFKQIFNNEKDIVYKNNNALPRAYFVDSVANAEPMEILNLIKNNSFDPKKIAYLEEEVNIDKPADSTYVVIKSYDDENINIDTRSTGNNMLFLGNTYYPIDWKAYINEKPTTIYKLNHGFMGIIIPKGYHSIRFSVEPKSFFVGKYVTLSFNILIFFGLGFIFFRRKINITESTSS
;
A
#
# COMPACT_ATOMS: atom_id res chain seq x y z
N MET A 1 22.01 65.14 -11.13
CA MET A 1 22.50 64.07 -10.25
C MET A 1 21.73 62.79 -10.54
N THR A 2 22.17 62.04 -11.55
CA THR A 2 21.41 60.93 -12.16
C THR A 2 22.37 59.79 -12.51
N LYS A 3 22.77 59.04 -11.49
CA LYS A 3 23.43 57.73 -11.60
C LYS A 3 23.11 57.00 -10.28
N ASN A 4 22.06 56.17 -10.27
CA ASN A 4 21.86 55.10 -9.27
C ASN A 4 20.55 54.28 -9.42
N LYS A 5 19.79 54.42 -10.52
CA LYS A 5 18.57 53.61 -10.73
C LYS A 5 18.72 52.39 -11.67
N LYS A 6 19.91 52.12 -12.21
CA LYS A 6 20.12 51.01 -13.17
C LYS A 6 20.68 49.70 -12.58
N GLU A 7 21.14 49.66 -11.33
CA GLU A 7 21.75 48.43 -10.77
C GLU A 7 20.78 47.48 -10.03
N LYS A 8 19.52 47.86 -9.79
CA LYS A 8 18.60 47.06 -8.96
C LYS A 8 17.68 46.08 -9.70
N LYS A 9 17.87 45.86 -11.01
CA LYS A 9 16.93 45.02 -11.82
C LYS A 9 17.49 43.69 -12.38
N ASN A 10 18.74 43.32 -12.10
CA ASN A 10 19.37 42.15 -12.74
C ASN A 10 19.63 40.90 -11.86
N ASN A 11 19.12 40.83 -10.62
CA ASN A 11 19.37 39.67 -9.73
C ASN A 11 18.30 38.56 -9.75
N ASN A 12 17.39 38.55 -10.73
CA ASN A 12 16.27 37.58 -10.75
C ASN A 12 16.52 36.26 -11.50
N ASN A 13 17.67 36.05 -12.14
CA ASN A 13 18.01 34.79 -12.83
C ASN A 13 19.28 34.17 -12.24
N ILE A 14 19.14 33.36 -11.18
CA ILE A 14 20.28 32.81 -10.43
C ILE A 14 20.93 31.57 -11.10
N ILE A 15 20.35 31.00 -12.16
CA ILE A 15 21.02 29.97 -12.98
C ILE A 15 20.66 30.23 -14.45
N GLY A 16 21.28 31.25 -15.06
CA GLY A 16 21.08 31.54 -16.48
C GLY A 16 21.74 30.47 -17.35
N ILE A 17 21.00 29.42 -17.70
CA ILE A 17 21.41 28.39 -18.65
C ILE A 17 21.03 28.85 -20.08
N ASN A 18 21.86 28.53 -21.08
CA ASN A 18 21.70 28.98 -22.46
C ASN A 18 20.33 28.64 -23.06
N PHE A 19 19.76 27.45 -22.78
CA PHE A 19 18.43 27.09 -23.24
C PHE A 19 17.31 27.82 -22.51
N GLU A 20 17.40 27.96 -21.17
CA GLU A 20 16.37 28.63 -20.38
C GLU A 20 16.23 30.11 -20.73
N ASN A 21 17.33 30.75 -21.13
CA ASN A 21 17.32 32.15 -21.54
C ASN A 21 16.66 32.38 -22.92
N LYS A 22 16.43 31.33 -23.71
CA LYS A 22 15.83 31.43 -25.06
C LYS A 22 14.30 31.37 -25.07
N PHE A 23 13.68 30.83 -24.02
CA PHE A 23 12.24 30.61 -23.97
C PHE A 23 11.60 31.29 -22.77
N SER A 24 10.31 31.63 -22.88
CA SER A 24 9.58 32.13 -21.71
C SER A 24 9.45 31.04 -20.65
N SER A 25 9.39 31.45 -19.37
CA SER A 25 9.22 30.52 -18.25
C SER A 25 7.98 29.63 -18.42
N LYS A 26 6.89 30.18 -18.95
CA LYS A 26 5.64 29.45 -19.23
C LYS A 26 5.86 28.29 -20.22
N ILE A 27 6.62 28.51 -21.29
CA ILE A 27 6.95 27.47 -22.28
C ILE A 27 7.81 26.39 -21.64
N LEU A 28 8.82 26.76 -20.86
CA LEU A 28 9.70 25.81 -20.16
C LEU A 28 8.93 24.94 -19.16
N PHE A 29 7.96 25.52 -18.44
CA PHE A 29 7.07 24.75 -17.57
C PHE A 29 6.27 23.72 -18.38
N ILE A 30 5.60 24.14 -19.46
CA ILE A 30 4.81 23.23 -20.32
C ILE A 30 5.69 22.11 -20.87
N PHE A 31 6.87 22.45 -21.39
CA PHE A 31 7.81 21.48 -21.93
C PHE A 31 8.30 20.47 -20.88
N SER A 32 8.61 20.94 -19.67
CA SER A 32 9.03 20.06 -18.57
C SER A 32 7.93 19.08 -18.15
N HIS A 33 6.68 19.57 -18.08
CA HIS A 33 5.54 18.70 -17.77
C HIS A 33 5.31 17.68 -18.89
N PHE A 34 5.49 18.09 -20.15
CA PHE A 34 5.39 17.21 -21.30
C PHE A 34 6.46 16.10 -21.27
N ILE A 35 7.73 16.41 -20.94
CA ILE A 35 8.78 15.39 -20.82
C ILE A 35 8.46 14.39 -19.70
N ILE A 36 8.03 14.86 -18.53
CA ILE A 36 7.65 14.00 -17.41
C ILE A 36 6.51 13.06 -17.81
N LEU A 37 5.46 13.59 -18.45
CA LEU A 37 4.33 12.82 -18.96
C LEU A 37 4.78 11.79 -20.02
N LEU A 38 5.57 12.23 -21.00
CA LEU A 38 6.04 11.40 -22.10
C LEU A 38 6.90 10.23 -21.59
N THR A 39 7.74 10.48 -20.57
CA THR A 39 8.58 9.43 -19.96
C THR A 39 7.72 8.30 -19.38
N VAL A 40 6.63 8.64 -18.68
CA VAL A 40 5.69 7.65 -18.15
C VAL A 40 4.95 6.93 -19.28
N ILE A 41 4.46 7.66 -20.29
CA ILE A 41 3.76 7.05 -21.43
C ILE A 41 4.66 6.05 -22.17
N ILE A 42 5.94 6.39 -22.39
CA ILE A 42 6.90 5.49 -23.06
C ILE A 42 7.15 4.25 -22.22
N PHE A 43 7.45 4.40 -20.92
CA PHE A 43 7.73 3.26 -20.05
C PHE A 43 6.55 2.29 -19.95
N PHE A 44 5.33 2.85 -19.83
CA PHE A 44 4.09 2.10 -19.72
C PHE A 44 3.37 1.92 -21.07
N ALA A 45 4.09 2.01 -22.19
CA ALA A 45 3.50 1.85 -23.53
C ALA A 45 2.68 0.55 -23.69
N PRO A 46 3.07 -0.61 -23.12
CA PRO A 46 2.23 -1.82 -23.14
C PRO A 46 0.85 -1.61 -22.49
N VAL A 47 0.78 -0.80 -21.44
CA VAL A 47 -0.46 -0.51 -20.70
C VAL A 47 -1.35 0.49 -21.45
N TYR A 48 -0.74 1.53 -22.03
CA TYR A 48 -1.47 2.57 -22.77
C TYR A 48 -1.96 2.09 -24.14
N PHE A 49 -1.14 1.33 -24.88
CA PHE A 49 -1.37 1.08 -26.30
C PHE A 49 -1.57 -0.39 -26.65
N SER A 50 -1.12 -1.33 -25.81
CA SER A 50 -1.22 -2.78 -26.11
C SER A 50 -2.30 -3.51 -25.31
N GLY A 51 -3.07 -2.81 -24.46
CA GLY A 51 -4.13 -3.42 -23.65
C GLY A 51 -3.62 -4.40 -22.59
N LYS A 52 -2.32 -4.34 -22.26
CA LYS A 52 -1.66 -5.18 -21.27
C LYS A 52 -1.72 -4.56 -19.88
N VAL A 53 -1.72 -5.38 -18.84
CA VAL A 53 -1.78 -4.94 -17.44
C VAL A 53 -0.83 -5.76 -16.56
N PRO A 54 -0.31 -5.20 -15.47
CA PRO A 54 0.47 -5.98 -14.50
C PRO A 54 -0.34 -7.15 -13.93
N GLU A 55 0.33 -8.27 -13.70
CA GLU A 55 -0.27 -9.42 -13.01
C GLU A 55 -0.04 -9.34 -11.48
N SER A 56 -1.10 -9.04 -10.71
CA SER A 56 -1.05 -9.06 -9.24
C SER A 56 -2.34 -9.61 -8.62
N GLY A 57 -2.19 -10.42 -7.56
CA GLY A 57 -3.31 -11.02 -6.83
C GLY A 57 -4.18 -10.00 -6.08
N ASP A 58 -3.57 -8.92 -5.57
CA ASP A 58 -4.31 -7.82 -4.94
C ASP A 58 -5.27 -7.16 -5.94
N ILE A 59 -4.87 -7.08 -7.20
CA ILE A 59 -5.70 -6.47 -8.26
C ILE A 59 -6.87 -7.37 -8.62
N ILE A 60 -6.65 -8.69 -8.74
CA ILE A 60 -7.71 -9.67 -8.97
C ILE A 60 -8.75 -9.59 -7.84
N SER A 61 -8.30 -9.42 -6.59
CA SER A 61 -9.17 -9.28 -5.43
C SER A 61 -10.04 -8.02 -5.47
N ILE A 62 -9.51 -6.89 -5.95
CA ILE A 62 -10.29 -5.66 -6.14
C ILE A 62 -11.32 -5.85 -7.26
N TYR A 63 -10.89 -6.44 -8.39
CA TYR A 63 -11.74 -6.67 -9.55
C TYR A 63 -12.94 -7.58 -9.26
N ALA A 64 -12.78 -8.53 -8.33
CA ALA A 64 -13.86 -9.43 -7.91
C ALA A 64 -15.09 -8.68 -7.34
N PHE A 65 -14.91 -7.49 -6.76
CA PHE A 65 -16.02 -6.70 -6.21
C PHE A 65 -16.71 -5.77 -7.20
N GLN A 66 -16.25 -5.67 -8.46
CA GLN A 66 -16.73 -4.63 -9.39
C GLN A 66 -18.25 -4.71 -9.67
N ASN A 67 -18.82 -5.91 -9.76
CA ASN A 67 -20.25 -6.08 -10.05
C ASN A 67 -21.06 -5.73 -8.80
N TYR A 68 -20.60 -6.20 -7.65
CA TYR A 68 -21.22 -5.87 -6.37
C TYR A 68 -21.31 -4.36 -6.13
N PHE A 69 -20.25 -3.61 -6.41
CA PHE A 69 -20.29 -2.14 -6.26
C PHE A 69 -21.12 -1.41 -7.31
N LYS A 70 -21.40 -2.02 -8.47
CA LYS A 70 -22.34 -1.43 -9.44
C LYS A 70 -23.78 -1.52 -8.93
N GLU A 71 -24.11 -2.59 -8.22
CA GLU A 71 -25.45 -2.82 -7.66
C GLU A 71 -25.63 -2.12 -6.30
N SER A 72 -24.62 -2.23 -5.43
CA SER A 72 -24.62 -1.70 -4.06
C SER A 72 -23.42 -0.76 -3.83
N PRO A 73 -23.38 0.43 -4.45
CA PRO A 73 -22.23 1.35 -4.36
C PRO A 73 -21.95 1.86 -2.95
N ASN A 74 -22.90 1.69 -2.02
CA ASN A 74 -23.02 2.45 -0.79
C ASN A 74 -23.25 1.60 0.45
N VAL A 75 -22.84 0.34 0.37
CA VAL A 75 -23.11 -0.68 1.37
C VAL A 75 -22.16 -0.62 2.57
N LEU A 76 -22.70 -0.75 3.78
CA LEU A 76 -21.97 -0.71 5.05
C LEU A 76 -21.55 -2.09 5.55
N TRP A 77 -22.10 -3.15 4.97
CA TRP A 77 -21.85 -4.53 5.34
C TRP A 77 -21.67 -5.42 4.12
N ASN A 78 -20.64 -6.26 4.14
CA ASN A 78 -20.38 -7.24 3.09
C ASN A 78 -20.85 -8.62 3.58
N PRO A 79 -21.94 -9.19 3.03
CA PRO A 79 -22.44 -10.50 3.43
C PRO A 79 -21.71 -11.68 2.75
N TYR A 80 -20.96 -11.43 1.68
CA TYR A 80 -20.49 -12.47 0.76
C TYR A 80 -19.24 -13.23 1.20
N VAL A 81 -18.47 -12.70 2.16
CA VAL A 81 -17.22 -13.34 2.61
C VAL A 81 -17.15 -13.34 4.13
N PHE A 82 -16.40 -14.30 4.68
CA PHE A 82 -16.18 -14.42 6.13
C PHE A 82 -17.47 -14.43 6.95
N LEU A 83 -18.57 -14.94 6.38
CA LEU A 83 -19.89 -15.02 7.02
C LEU A 83 -20.50 -13.65 7.37
N GLY A 84 -19.96 -12.59 6.75
CA GLY A 84 -20.32 -11.21 7.02
C GLY A 84 -19.18 -10.44 7.69
N MET A 85 -18.85 -9.28 7.14
CA MET A 85 -17.96 -8.32 7.78
C MET A 85 -18.35 -6.90 7.40
N PRO A 86 -18.06 -5.88 8.21
CA PRO A 86 -18.36 -4.51 7.81
C PRO A 86 -17.46 -4.08 6.65
N MET A 87 -18.01 -3.23 5.78
CA MET A 87 -17.37 -2.80 4.54
C MET A 87 -16.46 -1.59 4.77
N PHE A 88 -15.47 -1.73 5.65
CA PHE A 88 -14.57 -0.62 5.99
C PHE A 88 -13.77 -0.14 4.78
N GLY A 89 -13.92 1.14 4.45
CA GLY A 89 -13.06 1.81 3.48
C GLY A 89 -13.44 1.64 2.02
N ASN A 90 -14.59 1.04 1.68
CA ASN A 90 -15.02 0.87 0.29
C ASN A 90 -16.51 1.19 0.06
N ILE A 91 -16.97 2.35 0.53
CA ILE A 91 -18.39 2.74 0.50
C ILE A 91 -18.55 4.11 -0.15
N GLY A 92 -19.12 4.13 -1.35
CA GLY A 92 -19.32 5.29 -2.22
C GLY A 92 -20.29 6.38 -1.74
N LEU A 93 -20.81 6.35 -0.50
CA LEU A 93 -21.86 7.30 -0.03
C LEU A 93 -21.46 8.21 1.12
N ALA A 94 -20.38 7.93 1.82
CA ALA A 94 -19.79 8.88 2.78
C ALA A 94 -18.79 9.84 2.13
N ASP A 95 -18.49 9.64 0.85
CA ASP A 95 -17.47 10.40 0.12
C ASP A 95 -17.98 11.75 -0.42
N PHE A 96 -19.19 12.23 -0.12
CA PHE A 96 -19.80 13.42 -0.77
C PHE A 96 -18.92 14.70 -0.76
N PHE A 97 -17.91 14.80 0.12
CA PHE A 97 -16.91 15.88 0.13
C PHE A 97 -15.46 15.47 -0.18
N ILE A 98 -15.06 14.22 0.09
CA ILE A 98 -13.83 13.63 -0.47
C ILE A 98 -13.92 13.60 -2.02
N PHE A 99 -15.14 13.59 -2.54
CA PHE A 99 -15.54 13.71 -3.94
C PHE A 99 -15.06 14.96 -4.67
N SER A 100 -14.50 16.01 -4.04
CA SER A 100 -14.00 17.17 -4.82
C SER A 100 -12.59 16.91 -5.39
N VAL A 101 -11.66 16.40 -4.59
CA VAL A 101 -10.33 15.97 -5.07
C VAL A 101 -10.44 14.63 -5.78
N GLN A 102 -11.27 13.71 -5.29
CA GLN A 102 -11.50 12.44 -5.97
C GLN A 102 -12.38 12.54 -7.22
N LYS A 103 -13.29 13.53 -7.42
CA LYS A 103 -13.89 13.77 -8.76
C LYS A 103 -12.89 14.36 -9.73
N ILE A 104 -11.97 15.23 -9.30
CA ILE A 104 -10.90 15.67 -10.20
C ILE A 104 -10.09 14.46 -10.62
N ILE A 105 -9.73 13.61 -9.65
CA ILE A 105 -9.07 12.34 -9.92
C ILE A 105 -9.97 11.40 -10.75
N PHE A 106 -11.30 11.33 -10.55
CA PHE A 106 -12.26 10.47 -11.29
C PHE A 106 -12.52 10.97 -12.71
N VAL A 107 -12.58 12.28 -12.91
CA VAL A 107 -12.57 12.94 -14.22
C VAL A 107 -11.27 12.59 -14.91
N VAL A 108 -10.14 12.67 -14.21
CA VAL A 108 -8.83 12.22 -14.71
C VAL A 108 -8.82 10.71 -14.97
N TYR A 109 -9.44 9.87 -14.13
CA TYR A 109 -9.59 8.43 -14.33
C TYR A 109 -10.38 8.13 -15.60
N ASN A 110 -11.46 8.87 -15.86
CA ASN A 110 -12.26 8.75 -17.08
C ASN A 110 -11.54 9.26 -18.33
N LEU A 111 -10.41 9.99 -18.19
CA LEU A 111 -9.52 10.27 -19.33
C LEU A 111 -8.72 9.03 -19.75
N PHE A 112 -8.66 7.99 -18.91
CA PHE A 112 -7.89 6.79 -19.16
C PHE A 112 -8.80 5.62 -19.57
N SER A 113 -8.26 4.75 -20.43
CA SER A 113 -8.98 3.60 -20.99
C SER A 113 -9.25 2.47 -19.98
N ASN A 114 -8.49 2.42 -18.88
CA ASN A 114 -8.65 1.45 -17.80
C ASN A 114 -8.01 1.95 -16.48
N GLU A 115 -8.32 1.28 -15.37
CA GLU A 115 -7.83 1.64 -14.02
C GLU A 115 -6.31 1.47 -13.82
N TYR A 116 -5.65 0.66 -14.64
CA TYR A 116 -4.20 0.45 -14.55
C TYR A 116 -3.44 1.62 -15.16
N THR A 117 -3.97 2.16 -16.25
CA THR A 117 -3.42 3.33 -16.92
C THR A 117 -3.51 4.55 -16.02
N SER A 118 -4.57 4.68 -15.23
CA SER A 118 -4.72 5.81 -14.31
C SER A 118 -3.84 5.71 -13.07
N TRP A 119 -3.44 4.53 -12.61
CA TRP A 119 -2.47 4.42 -11.50
C TRP A 119 -1.07 4.93 -11.88
N THR A 120 -0.70 4.93 -13.16
CA THR A 120 0.57 5.54 -13.61
C THR A 120 0.56 7.07 -13.40
N PHE A 121 -0.62 7.69 -13.34
CA PHE A 121 -0.78 9.12 -13.06
C PHE A 121 -0.21 9.50 -11.69
N TYR A 122 -0.15 8.58 -10.74
CA TYR A 122 0.44 8.82 -9.43
C TYR A 122 1.95 9.02 -9.50
N LEU A 123 2.63 8.30 -10.40
CA LEU A 123 4.04 8.54 -10.68
C LEU A 123 4.21 9.93 -11.30
N ILE A 124 3.36 10.31 -12.25
CA ILE A 124 3.38 11.66 -12.85
C ILE A 124 3.25 12.75 -11.77
N ILE A 125 2.31 12.58 -10.83
CA ILE A 125 2.12 13.51 -9.70
C ILE A 125 3.39 13.58 -8.83
N LEU A 126 3.98 12.44 -8.47
CA LEU A 126 5.24 12.38 -7.72
C LEU A 126 6.37 13.13 -8.46
N GLY A 127 6.46 12.95 -9.77
CA GLY A 127 7.40 13.67 -10.63
C GLY A 127 7.17 15.18 -10.60
N PHE A 128 5.92 15.63 -10.75
CA PHE A 128 5.58 17.05 -10.66
C PHE A 128 5.92 17.64 -9.29
N PHE A 129 5.60 16.97 -8.19
CA PHE A 129 5.90 17.48 -6.85
C PHE A 129 7.40 17.58 -6.59
N ASN A 130 8.20 16.61 -7.03
CA ASN A 130 9.67 16.71 -6.99
C ASN A 130 10.19 17.85 -7.88
N PHE A 131 9.65 18.00 -9.10
CA PHE A 131 10.00 19.11 -9.98
C PHE A 131 9.73 20.46 -9.31
N TYR A 132 8.55 20.67 -8.72
CA TYR A 132 8.21 21.92 -8.03
C TYR A 132 9.06 22.16 -6.77
N LEU A 133 9.39 21.11 -6.01
CA LEU A 133 10.32 21.20 -4.89
C LEU A 133 11.69 21.68 -5.38
N MET A 134 12.23 21.11 -6.45
CA MET A 134 13.52 21.52 -7.01
C MET A 134 13.49 22.96 -7.57
N ARG A 135 12.39 23.38 -8.19
CA ARG A 135 12.19 24.77 -8.62
C ARG A 135 12.17 25.74 -7.44
N TYR A 136 11.58 25.36 -6.31
CA TYR A 136 11.62 26.16 -5.08
C TYR A 136 13.04 26.24 -4.50
N LEU A 137 13.81 25.16 -4.58
CA LEU A 137 15.24 25.13 -4.25
C LEU A 137 16.12 25.87 -5.29
N LYS A 138 15.50 26.58 -6.24
CA LYS A 138 16.15 27.37 -7.30
C LYS A 138 16.98 26.55 -8.28
N ALA A 139 16.74 25.24 -8.38
CA ALA A 139 17.36 24.41 -9.41
C ALA A 139 16.81 24.74 -10.79
N SER A 140 17.61 24.54 -11.84
CA SER A 140 17.18 24.69 -13.23
C SER A 140 16.08 23.70 -13.64
N PHE A 141 15.38 23.96 -14.74
CA PHE A 141 14.36 23.09 -15.31
C PHE A 141 14.94 21.71 -15.63
N ILE A 142 16.12 21.64 -16.24
CA ILE A 142 16.77 20.36 -16.57
C ILE A 142 17.12 19.54 -15.32
N ILE A 143 17.65 20.18 -14.26
CA ILE A 143 17.91 19.50 -12.99
C ILE A 143 16.59 19.02 -12.37
N SER A 144 15.56 19.86 -12.42
CA SER A 144 14.25 19.52 -11.86
C SER A 144 13.58 18.34 -12.59
N ILE A 145 13.77 18.23 -13.91
CA ILE A 145 13.32 17.09 -14.72
C ILE A 145 14.10 15.82 -14.35
N ILE A 146 15.42 15.89 -14.20
CA ILE A 146 16.26 14.74 -13.80
C ILE A 146 15.79 14.21 -12.44
N VAL A 147 15.59 15.09 -11.46
CA VAL A 147 15.11 14.68 -10.12
C VAL A 147 13.70 14.08 -10.20
N ALA A 148 12.79 14.67 -10.98
CA ALA A 148 11.45 14.13 -11.16
C ALA A 148 11.49 12.70 -11.72
N ILE A 149 12.24 12.48 -12.80
CA ILE A 149 12.36 11.18 -13.48
C ILE A 149 13.06 10.14 -12.61
N ALA A 150 14.14 10.53 -11.92
CA ALA A 150 14.86 9.65 -11.00
C ALA A 150 13.97 9.20 -9.82
N SER A 151 13.16 10.10 -9.25
CA SER A 151 12.23 9.75 -8.17
C SER A 151 11.12 8.81 -8.62
N MET A 152 10.56 9.01 -9.81
CA MET A 152 9.49 8.15 -10.35
C MET A 152 10.01 6.77 -10.75
N SER A 153 11.25 6.69 -11.25
CA SER A 153 11.85 5.45 -11.77
C SER A 153 12.81 4.80 -10.78
N SER A 154 12.82 5.23 -9.51
CA SER A 154 13.55 4.48 -8.48
C SER A 154 12.87 3.13 -8.30
N THR A 155 13.64 2.03 -8.34
CA THR A 155 13.12 0.67 -8.49
C THR A 155 12.13 0.30 -7.39
N GLY A 156 12.38 0.70 -6.13
CA GLY A 156 11.44 0.44 -5.03
C GLY A 156 10.14 1.26 -5.10
N ILE A 157 10.14 2.40 -5.79
CA ILE A 157 8.96 3.23 -6.00
C ILE A 157 8.11 2.69 -7.15
N ILE A 158 8.72 2.45 -8.31
CA ILE A 158 8.01 1.98 -9.50
C ILE A 158 7.48 0.56 -9.32
N LEU A 159 8.18 -0.29 -8.55
CA LEU A 159 7.75 -1.64 -8.20
C LEU A 159 6.37 -1.65 -7.55
N LEU A 160 6.03 -0.66 -6.71
CA LEU A 160 4.75 -0.61 -6.00
C LEU A 160 3.55 -0.60 -6.95
N TYR A 161 3.72 -0.07 -8.17
CA TYR A 161 2.71 -0.16 -9.21
C TYR A 161 2.53 -1.60 -9.69
N PHE A 162 3.62 -2.28 -10.04
CA PHE A 162 3.56 -3.63 -10.64
C PHE A 162 3.04 -4.70 -9.70
N ILE A 163 3.36 -4.61 -8.41
CA ILE A 163 2.86 -5.57 -7.41
C ILE A 163 1.45 -5.20 -6.88
N GLY A 164 0.86 -4.09 -7.32
CA GLY A 164 -0.48 -3.67 -6.93
C GLY A 164 -0.57 -2.96 -5.57
N HIS A 165 0.56 -2.55 -5.00
CA HIS A 165 0.63 -1.79 -3.74
C HIS A 165 0.38 -0.28 -3.92
N VAL A 166 -0.69 0.04 -4.63
CA VAL A 166 -1.04 1.40 -5.10
C VAL A 166 -1.21 2.39 -3.96
N THR A 167 -1.82 1.95 -2.86
CA THR A 167 -2.10 2.79 -1.69
C THR A 167 -0.81 3.17 -0.93
N LYS A 168 0.26 2.35 -1.00
CA LYS A 168 1.60 2.73 -0.51
C LYS A 168 2.20 3.82 -1.40
N LEU A 169 2.14 3.63 -2.72
CA LEU A 169 2.61 4.62 -3.71
C LEU A 169 1.92 5.98 -3.51
N LEU A 170 0.60 5.97 -3.40
CA LEU A 170 -0.22 7.16 -3.12
C LEU A 170 0.19 7.90 -1.85
N SER A 171 0.56 7.17 -0.80
CA SER A 171 1.04 7.79 0.44
C SER A 171 2.39 8.48 0.23
N LEU A 172 3.29 7.86 -0.55
CA LEU A 172 4.64 8.36 -0.82
C LEU A 172 4.67 9.60 -1.71
N ILE A 173 3.69 9.79 -2.61
CA ILE A 173 3.67 10.98 -3.49
C ILE A 173 3.66 12.28 -2.71
N VAL A 174 3.14 12.27 -1.48
CA VAL A 174 3.04 13.44 -0.60
C VAL A 174 4.40 13.89 -0.04
N PHE A 175 5.39 12.99 0.03
CA PHE A 175 6.67 13.27 0.68
C PHE A 175 7.37 14.55 0.17
N PRO A 176 7.54 14.80 -1.15
CA PRO A 176 8.16 16.03 -1.64
C PRO A 176 7.36 17.29 -1.29
N LEU A 177 6.02 17.22 -1.25
CA LEU A 177 5.17 18.35 -0.84
C LEU A 177 5.33 18.67 0.64
N VAL A 178 5.44 17.65 1.50
CA VAL A 178 5.69 17.84 2.93
C VAL A 178 6.99 18.61 3.13
N ILE A 179 8.09 18.18 2.48
CA ILE A 179 9.37 18.89 2.54
C ILE A 179 9.24 20.32 2.02
N TYR A 180 8.54 20.52 0.89
CA TYR A 180 8.30 21.83 0.31
C TYR A 180 7.57 22.78 1.28
N PHE A 181 6.49 22.35 1.93
CA PHE A 181 5.74 23.19 2.88
C PHE A 181 6.53 23.45 4.16
N LEU A 182 7.25 22.46 4.70
CA LEU A 182 8.11 22.65 5.87
C LEU A 182 9.19 23.71 5.64
N LEU A 183 9.82 23.70 4.47
CA LEU A 183 10.81 24.72 4.11
C LEU A 183 10.16 26.12 3.98
N ARG A 184 9.00 26.20 3.32
CA ARG A 184 8.28 27.48 3.17
C ARG A 184 7.79 28.06 4.49
N PHE A 185 7.36 27.22 5.43
CA PHE A 185 6.87 27.67 6.74
C PHE A 185 8.00 28.26 7.59
N ASN A 186 9.23 27.77 7.42
CA ASN A 186 10.39 28.35 8.08
C ASN A 186 10.74 29.74 7.56
N ASP A 187 10.45 30.01 6.28
CA ASP A 187 10.62 31.33 5.67
C ASP A 187 9.45 32.27 6.02
N LYS A 188 8.25 31.95 5.54
CA LYS A 188 7.02 32.74 5.73
C LYS A 188 5.78 31.87 5.55
N MET A 189 5.04 31.69 6.65
CA MET A 189 3.76 31.00 6.65
C MET A 189 2.65 31.90 6.05
N LYS A 190 2.02 31.45 4.96
CA LYS A 190 0.84 32.10 4.36
C LYS A 190 -0.38 31.21 4.57
N LEU A 191 -1.57 31.81 4.72
CA LEU A 191 -2.81 31.05 4.90
C LEU A 191 -3.07 30.05 3.76
N LEU A 192 -2.77 30.42 2.51
CA LEU A 192 -2.88 29.50 1.38
C LEU A 192 -1.95 28.29 1.54
N ASP A 193 -0.73 28.49 2.03
CA ASP A 193 0.21 27.39 2.23
C ASP A 193 -0.26 26.47 3.37
N VAL A 194 -0.89 27.02 4.41
CA VAL A 194 -1.56 26.24 5.47
C VAL A 194 -2.70 25.39 4.92
N LEU A 195 -3.62 25.98 4.15
CA LEU A 195 -4.75 25.24 3.58
C LEU A 195 -4.30 24.15 2.61
N LEU A 196 -3.32 24.43 1.75
CA LEU A 196 -2.76 23.43 0.84
C LEU A 196 -2.02 22.30 1.60
N PHE A 197 -1.36 22.63 2.70
CA PHE A 197 -0.73 21.62 3.53
C PHE A 197 -1.75 20.77 4.29
N ILE A 198 -2.89 21.34 4.73
CA ILE A 198 -4.04 20.57 5.25
C ILE A 198 -4.54 19.58 4.21
N LEU A 199 -4.75 20.01 2.96
CA LEU A 199 -5.17 19.11 1.88
C LEU A 199 -4.14 18.01 1.62
N THR A 200 -2.86 18.34 1.67
CA THR A 200 -1.75 17.40 1.51
C THR A 200 -1.75 16.33 2.62
N MET A 201 -1.91 16.73 3.87
CA MET A 201 -1.99 15.80 5.00
C MET A 201 -3.31 15.02 5.02
N HIS A 202 -4.42 15.64 4.62
CA HIS A 202 -5.70 14.96 4.45
C HIS A 202 -5.61 13.85 3.41
N PHE A 203 -4.96 14.13 2.28
CA PHE A 203 -4.69 13.14 1.24
C PHE A 203 -3.78 12.02 1.76
N LEU A 204 -2.73 12.33 2.52
CA LEU A 204 -1.89 11.31 3.13
C LEU A 204 -2.72 10.37 4.02
N PHE A 205 -3.55 10.93 4.92
CA PHE A 205 -4.39 10.14 5.83
C PHE A 205 -5.47 9.32 5.12
N SER A 206 -5.97 9.80 3.98
CA SER A 206 -7.00 9.07 3.23
C SER A 206 -6.49 7.81 2.52
N GLN A 207 -5.16 7.58 2.48
CA GLN A 207 -4.54 6.39 1.84
C GLN A 207 -4.45 5.16 2.75
N TRP A 208 -4.63 5.30 4.07
CA TRP A 208 -4.67 4.19 5.02
C TRP A 208 -3.41 3.31 5.17
N HIS A 209 -2.26 3.75 4.66
CA HIS A 209 -0.96 3.12 4.98
C HIS A 209 -0.31 3.73 6.21
N VAL A 210 -0.77 3.33 7.39
CA VAL A 210 -0.27 3.83 8.69
C VAL A 210 1.25 3.76 8.80
N GLN A 211 1.88 2.70 8.29
CA GLN A 211 3.34 2.53 8.30
C GLN A 211 4.07 3.57 7.43
N ILE A 212 3.55 3.88 6.23
CA ILE A 212 4.13 4.93 5.37
C ILE A 212 3.85 6.33 5.94
N MET A 213 2.65 6.55 6.48
CA MET A 213 2.32 7.79 7.18
C MET A 213 3.32 8.03 8.32
N PHE A 214 3.60 7.01 9.12
CA PHE A 214 4.59 7.06 10.18
C PHE A 214 5.97 7.48 9.66
N TYR A 215 6.44 6.90 8.55
CA TYR A 215 7.74 7.27 7.97
C TYR A 215 7.79 8.72 7.50
N ILE A 216 6.70 9.26 6.97
CA ILE A 216 6.60 10.67 6.61
C ILE A 216 6.62 11.55 7.87
N TYR A 217 5.86 11.21 8.91
CA TYR A 217 5.89 11.93 10.20
C TYR A 217 7.25 11.85 10.90
N LEU A 218 7.94 10.71 10.81
CA LEU A 218 9.31 10.56 11.29
C LEU A 218 10.24 11.52 10.55
N SER A 219 10.08 11.66 9.23
CA SER A 219 10.84 12.64 8.43
C SER A 219 10.58 14.09 8.91
N VAL A 220 9.32 14.44 9.21
CA VAL A 220 8.96 15.74 9.79
C VAL A 220 9.56 15.93 11.19
N GLY A 221 9.53 14.90 12.02
CA GLY A 221 10.13 14.92 13.36
C GLY A 221 11.64 15.16 13.32
N ILE A 222 12.35 14.45 12.43
CA ILE A 222 13.79 14.64 12.18
C ILE A 222 14.07 16.05 11.65
N PHE A 223 13.21 16.59 10.78
CA PHE A 223 13.33 17.96 10.28
C PHE A 223 13.29 18.97 11.42
N TYR A 224 12.23 18.95 12.24
CA TYR A 224 12.11 19.91 13.34
C TYR A 224 13.21 19.72 14.38
N LEU A 225 13.56 18.49 14.75
CA LEU A 225 14.63 18.20 15.69
C LEU A 225 15.96 18.79 15.21
N TYR A 226 16.35 18.50 13.97
CA TYR A 226 17.61 18.98 13.40
C TYR A 226 17.64 20.52 13.31
N PHE A 227 16.60 21.14 12.75
CA PHE A 227 16.57 22.60 12.59
C PHE A 227 16.45 23.35 13.91
N PHE A 228 15.78 22.77 14.92
CA PHE A 228 15.70 23.33 16.26
C PHE A 228 17.04 23.26 17.00
N ILE A 229 17.72 22.10 16.99
CA ILE A 229 19.08 21.98 17.55
C ILE A 229 20.01 22.98 16.86
N ARG A 230 19.90 23.12 15.54
CA ARG A 230 20.68 24.10 14.78
C ARG A 230 20.37 25.54 15.20
N SER A 231 19.09 25.90 15.38
CA SER A 231 18.72 27.28 15.76
C SER A 231 19.24 27.64 17.15
N LEU A 232 19.20 26.69 18.09
CA LEU A 232 19.77 26.85 19.43
C LEU A 232 21.28 27.02 19.39
N ARG A 233 22.01 26.17 18.63
CA ARG A 233 23.46 26.29 18.46
C ARG A 233 23.88 27.61 17.83
N LEU A 234 23.11 28.11 16.87
CA LEU A 234 23.35 29.40 16.23
C LEU A 234 22.87 30.60 17.07
N LYS A 235 22.18 30.36 18.19
CA LYS A 235 21.50 31.38 19.00
C LYS A 235 20.56 32.28 18.18
N ASP A 236 20.00 31.75 17.10
CA ASP A 236 19.11 32.48 16.20
C ASP A 236 17.68 32.44 16.76
N LYS A 237 17.31 33.51 17.48
CA LYS A 237 15.98 33.66 18.10
C LYS A 237 14.86 33.72 17.06
N ILE A 238 15.11 34.31 15.89
CA ILE A 238 14.11 34.46 14.83
C ILE A 238 13.80 33.08 14.23
N LEU A 239 14.84 32.34 13.86
CA LEU A 239 14.70 30.98 13.36
C LEU A 239 14.01 30.07 14.38
N THR A 240 14.39 30.15 15.65
CA THR A 240 13.76 29.36 16.73
C THR A 240 12.27 29.67 16.86
N SER A 241 11.89 30.96 16.89
CA SER A 241 10.48 31.37 16.92
C SER A 241 9.71 30.87 15.70
N ASN A 242 10.29 30.98 14.49
CA ASN A 242 9.64 30.51 13.27
C ASN A 242 9.45 28.99 13.27
N LEU A 243 10.42 28.23 13.76
CA LEU A 243 10.33 26.78 13.90
C LEU A 243 9.25 26.36 14.90
N LEU A 244 9.14 27.03 16.04
CA LEU A 244 8.08 26.76 17.02
C LEU A 244 6.68 27.06 16.46
N LYS A 245 6.53 28.19 15.75
CA LYS A 245 5.26 28.52 15.06
C LYS A 245 4.93 27.51 13.98
N SER A 246 5.92 27.10 13.19
CA SER A 246 5.79 26.09 12.13
C SER A 246 5.39 24.74 12.72
N ALA A 247 6.03 24.29 13.80
CA ALA A 247 5.70 23.05 14.49
C ALA A 247 4.28 23.08 15.09
N GLY A 248 3.90 24.18 15.76
CA GLY A 248 2.54 24.36 16.26
C GLY A 248 1.50 24.36 15.13
N ALA A 249 1.78 25.02 14.01
CA ALA A 249 0.93 24.98 12.82
C ALA A 249 0.82 23.56 12.25
N PHE A 250 1.92 22.81 12.16
CA PHE A 250 1.92 21.42 11.68
C PHE A 250 1.03 20.51 12.55
N ILE A 251 1.05 20.66 13.88
CA ILE A 251 0.17 19.93 14.80
C ILE A 251 -1.31 20.24 14.50
N ILE A 252 -1.66 21.52 14.35
CA ILE A 252 -3.03 21.94 14.02
C ILE A 252 -3.46 21.40 12.65
N ILE A 253 -2.58 21.49 11.64
CA ILE A 253 -2.80 20.97 10.29
C ILE A 253 -3.09 19.47 10.34
N SER A 254 -2.30 18.73 11.11
CA SER A 254 -2.45 17.28 11.29
C SER A 254 -3.77 16.94 11.98
N ALA A 255 -4.13 17.68 13.03
CA ALA A 255 -5.41 17.49 13.74
C ALA A 255 -6.62 17.76 12.84
N ILE A 256 -6.60 18.84 12.04
CA ILE A 256 -7.65 19.15 11.07
C ILE A 256 -7.74 18.05 10.00
N ALA A 257 -6.60 17.62 9.46
CA ALA A 257 -6.55 16.57 8.44
C ALA A 257 -7.05 15.20 8.97
N LEU A 258 -6.85 14.89 10.25
CA LEU A 258 -7.48 13.75 10.93
C LEU A 258 -8.99 13.95 11.07
N GLY A 259 -9.46 15.15 11.45
CA GLY A 259 -10.88 15.51 11.49
C GLY A 259 -11.60 15.33 10.14
N MET A 260 -10.91 15.70 9.05
CA MET A 260 -11.37 15.46 7.67
C MET A 260 -11.42 13.98 7.26
N ASN A 261 -10.87 13.07 8.07
CA ASN A 261 -10.90 11.61 7.87
C ASN A 261 -11.58 10.86 9.04
N TYR A 262 -12.24 11.58 9.94
CA TYR A 262 -12.72 11.05 11.22
C TYR A 262 -13.69 9.86 11.07
N TYR A 263 -14.61 9.89 10.11
CA TYR A 263 -15.59 8.80 9.94
C TYR A 263 -14.94 7.44 9.63
N LYS A 264 -13.88 7.43 8.81
CA LYS A 264 -13.13 6.20 8.48
C LYS A 264 -12.29 5.75 9.68
N LEU A 265 -11.65 6.71 10.38
CA LEU A 265 -10.84 6.42 11.58
C LEU A 265 -11.69 5.79 12.69
N LYS A 266 -12.88 6.35 12.94
CA LYS A 266 -13.77 5.88 14.00
C LYS A 266 -14.31 4.48 13.71
N GLN A 267 -14.71 4.21 12.47
CA GLN A 267 -15.20 2.88 12.07
C GLN A 267 -14.14 1.79 12.27
N ILE A 268 -12.90 2.04 11.85
CA ILE A 268 -11.80 1.09 12.05
C ILE A 268 -11.49 0.93 13.54
N TYR A 269 -11.50 2.03 14.30
CA TYR A 269 -11.30 1.97 15.74
C TYR A 269 -12.34 1.06 16.40
N ASP A 270 -13.61 1.17 16.02
CA ASP A 270 -14.70 0.36 16.57
C ASP A 270 -14.61 -1.11 16.18
N TYR A 271 -14.11 -1.41 14.98
CA TYR A 271 -13.92 -2.79 14.53
C TYR A 271 -12.62 -3.43 14.98
N THR A 272 -11.62 -2.63 15.38
CA THR A 272 -10.30 -3.14 15.78
C THR A 272 -10.41 -4.28 16.80
N PRO A 273 -11.22 -4.17 17.89
CA PRO A 273 -11.44 -5.27 18.86
C PRO A 273 -12.11 -6.53 18.30
N TYR A 274 -12.75 -6.45 17.13
CA TYR A 274 -13.43 -7.58 16.47
C TYR A 274 -12.63 -8.14 15.30
N SER A 275 -11.43 -7.63 15.07
CA SER A 275 -10.58 -7.99 13.93
C SER A 275 -9.30 -8.69 14.37
N THR A 276 -8.71 -9.42 13.42
CA THR A 276 -7.36 -9.99 13.53
C THR A 276 -6.25 -8.98 13.85
N ARG A 277 -6.50 -7.66 13.73
CA ARG A 277 -5.51 -6.60 14.01
C ARG A 277 -5.54 -6.05 15.44
N GLY A 278 -6.64 -6.23 16.17
CA GLY A 278 -6.80 -5.68 17.51
C GLY A 278 -6.81 -6.71 18.63
N THR A 279 -7.17 -7.95 18.32
CA THR A 279 -7.41 -8.99 19.32
C THR A 279 -6.54 -10.20 19.06
N LYS A 280 -5.90 -10.71 20.12
CA LYS A 280 -5.06 -11.93 20.07
C LYS A 280 -5.88 -13.13 19.61
N SER A 281 -5.25 -14.08 18.92
CA SER A 281 -5.89 -15.36 18.58
C SER A 281 -6.17 -16.16 19.85
N ILE A 282 -7.26 -16.91 19.86
CA ILE A 282 -7.57 -17.83 20.95
C ILE A 282 -6.50 -18.92 21.14
N VAL A 283 -5.79 -19.28 20.06
CA VAL A 283 -4.67 -20.23 20.11
C VAL A 283 -3.49 -19.61 20.86
N ASP A 284 -3.23 -18.33 20.66
CA ASP A 284 -2.13 -17.62 21.34
C ASP A 284 -2.43 -17.43 22.83
N LEU A 285 -3.69 -17.16 23.19
CA LEU A 285 -4.12 -17.08 24.59
C LEU A 285 -3.93 -18.41 25.36
N GLN A 286 -3.88 -19.55 24.67
CA GLN A 286 -3.64 -20.87 25.28
C GLN A 286 -2.16 -21.22 25.40
N LYS A 287 -1.25 -20.52 24.71
CA LYS A 287 0.20 -20.76 24.82
C LYS A 287 0.69 -20.26 26.18
N LYS A 288 1.09 -21.17 27.06
CA LYS A 288 1.58 -20.88 28.43
C LYS A 288 2.97 -20.19 28.51
N SER A 289 3.46 -19.58 27.43
CA SER A 289 4.81 -19.00 27.37
C SER A 289 4.82 -17.65 26.65
N PRO A 290 4.52 -16.55 27.36
CA PRO A 290 4.46 -15.20 26.77
C PRO A 290 5.80 -14.74 26.17
N GLU A 291 6.93 -15.21 26.69
CA GLU A 291 8.27 -14.87 26.16
C GLU A 291 8.49 -15.40 24.74
N LYS A 292 8.12 -16.65 24.48
CA LYS A 292 8.25 -17.27 23.16
C LYS A 292 7.31 -16.63 22.13
N GLU A 293 6.12 -16.20 22.57
CA GLU A 293 5.17 -15.46 21.72
C GLU A 293 5.73 -14.10 21.29
N GLN A 294 6.39 -13.38 22.21
CA GLN A 294 7.00 -12.09 21.92
C GLN A 294 8.18 -12.23 20.95
N GLU A 295 8.99 -13.29 21.11
CA GLU A 295 10.08 -13.64 20.18
C GLU A 295 9.56 -13.99 18.79
N ASP A 296 8.54 -14.85 18.69
CA ASP A 296 7.91 -15.23 17.41
C ASP A 296 7.33 -14.01 16.68
N PHE A 297 6.66 -13.12 17.42
CA PHE A 297 6.09 -11.90 16.86
C PHE A 297 7.16 -10.90 16.41
N TYR A 298 8.25 -10.75 17.19
CA TYR A 298 9.41 -9.95 16.79
C TYR A 298 10.07 -10.51 15.53
N ASN A 299 10.29 -11.82 15.46
CA ASN A 299 10.86 -12.50 14.30
C ASN A 299 9.97 -12.33 13.07
N TYR A 300 8.66 -12.50 13.21
CA TYR A 300 7.71 -12.22 12.14
C TYR A 300 7.76 -10.75 11.68
N ALA A 301 7.81 -9.81 12.63
CA ALA A 301 7.87 -8.39 12.33
C ALA A 301 9.13 -8.00 11.54
N THR A 302 10.23 -8.67 11.84
CA THR A 302 11.57 -8.39 11.32
C THR A 302 12.01 -9.35 10.21
N ASN A 303 11.12 -10.19 9.66
CA ASN A 303 11.47 -11.14 8.61
C ASN A 303 11.99 -10.50 7.31
N TRP A 304 11.55 -9.27 7.00
CA TRP A 304 12.07 -8.45 5.90
C TRP A 304 12.96 -7.32 6.40
N SER A 305 13.92 -7.68 7.25
CA SER A 305 14.99 -6.77 7.67
C SER A 305 16.04 -6.71 6.57
N PHE A 306 16.42 -5.49 6.19
CA PHE A 306 17.59 -5.26 5.35
C PHE A 306 18.86 -5.58 6.13
N SER A 307 20.00 -5.83 5.50
CA SER A 307 21.29 -5.94 6.17
C SER A 307 22.23 -4.79 5.80
N PRO A 308 23.21 -4.47 6.66
CA PRO A 308 24.29 -3.56 6.28
C PRO A 308 24.97 -3.95 4.96
N GLU A 309 25.16 -5.25 4.72
CA GLU A 309 25.78 -5.78 3.51
C GLU A 309 24.91 -5.58 2.27
N GLU A 310 23.58 -5.56 2.42
CA GLU A 310 22.64 -5.31 1.32
C GLU A 310 22.65 -3.87 0.83
N ILE A 311 23.30 -2.91 1.51
CA ILE A 311 23.58 -1.56 0.96
C ILE A 311 24.28 -1.65 -0.41
N SER A 312 25.06 -2.70 -0.63
CA SER A 312 25.69 -2.99 -1.92
C SER A 312 24.70 -3.05 -3.09
N THR A 313 23.42 -3.38 -2.86
CA THR A 313 22.38 -3.34 -3.90
C THR A 313 22.09 -1.93 -4.39
N PHE A 314 22.41 -0.90 -3.60
CA PHE A 314 22.31 0.50 -4.05
C PHE A 314 23.32 0.79 -5.17
N PHE A 315 24.44 0.05 -5.20
CA PHE A 315 25.49 0.19 -6.21
C PHE A 315 25.29 -0.79 -7.38
N PHE A 316 25.01 -2.05 -7.05
CA PHE A 316 24.85 -3.15 -7.99
C PHE A 316 23.57 -3.93 -7.66
N PRO A 317 22.46 -3.72 -8.40
CA PRO A 317 21.15 -4.21 -7.97
C PRO A 317 21.10 -5.72 -7.73
N SER A 318 21.80 -6.52 -8.54
CA SER A 318 21.83 -7.98 -8.40
C SER A 318 22.88 -8.54 -7.42
N PHE A 319 23.51 -7.71 -6.56
CA PHE A 319 24.54 -8.17 -5.62
C PHE A 319 24.08 -9.28 -4.66
N TYR A 320 22.78 -9.37 -4.37
CA TYR A 320 22.14 -10.47 -3.62
C TYR A 320 21.11 -11.24 -4.47
N GLY A 321 21.29 -11.21 -5.79
CA GLY A 321 20.25 -11.50 -6.76
C GLY A 321 19.31 -10.29 -6.90
N TYR A 322 18.57 -10.24 -8.01
CA TYR A 322 17.68 -9.12 -8.28
C TYR A 322 16.33 -9.23 -7.54
N GLY A 323 15.89 -10.45 -7.24
CA GLY A 323 14.50 -10.72 -6.83
C GLY A 323 13.74 -11.41 -7.96
N ASN A 324 12.50 -11.01 -8.22
CA ASN A 324 11.72 -11.58 -9.32
C ASN A 324 12.28 -11.12 -10.67
N SER A 325 12.63 -12.07 -11.53
CA SER A 325 13.05 -11.79 -12.89
C SER A 325 12.49 -12.81 -13.89
N THR A 326 12.46 -12.43 -15.17
CA THR A 326 12.10 -13.33 -16.26
C THR A 326 13.34 -14.05 -16.78
N TYR A 327 13.35 -15.38 -16.66
CA TYR A 327 14.38 -16.25 -17.18
C TYR A 327 13.90 -16.90 -18.48
N SER A 328 14.74 -16.85 -19.52
CA SER A 328 14.57 -17.63 -20.73
C SER A 328 15.92 -18.21 -21.11
N GLY A 329 16.04 -19.53 -21.02
CA GLY A 329 17.27 -20.24 -21.35
C GLY A 329 17.04 -21.73 -21.50
N SER A 330 18.12 -22.49 -21.64
CA SER A 330 18.07 -23.93 -21.90
C SER A 330 17.23 -24.71 -20.87
N LEU A 331 17.23 -24.28 -19.61
CA LEU A 331 16.48 -24.93 -18.52
C LEU A 331 14.96 -24.78 -18.66
N SER A 332 14.50 -23.74 -19.33
CA SER A 332 13.08 -23.50 -19.59
C SER A 332 12.70 -23.84 -21.03
N ASN A 333 13.54 -24.56 -21.78
CA ASN A 333 13.39 -24.77 -23.23
C ASN A 333 13.20 -23.44 -23.98
N ASN A 334 13.92 -22.39 -23.56
CA ASN A 334 13.81 -21.02 -24.06
C ASN A 334 12.40 -20.40 -23.92
N GLN A 335 11.58 -20.93 -23.01
CA GLN A 335 10.32 -20.31 -22.62
C GLN A 335 10.56 -19.32 -21.48
N GLU A 336 9.85 -18.21 -21.51
CA GLU A 336 9.88 -17.23 -20.41
C GLU A 336 9.22 -17.81 -19.18
N VAL A 337 10.00 -17.96 -18.10
CA VAL A 337 9.53 -18.41 -16.80
C VAL A 337 9.94 -17.41 -15.72
N LYS A 338 9.07 -17.21 -14.74
CA LYS A 338 9.37 -16.33 -13.60
C LYS A 338 10.24 -17.09 -12.60
N VAL A 339 11.34 -16.46 -12.19
CA VAL A 339 12.23 -16.98 -11.16
C VAL A 339 12.48 -15.91 -10.11
N ASN A 340 12.73 -16.33 -8.86
CA ASN A 340 13.22 -15.42 -7.82
C ASN A 340 14.70 -15.72 -7.55
N THR A 341 15.56 -14.77 -7.90
CA THR A 341 17.03 -14.91 -7.81
C THR A 341 17.60 -14.49 -6.45
N TYR A 342 16.77 -14.04 -5.51
CA TYR A 342 17.25 -13.48 -4.26
C TYR A 342 17.80 -14.54 -3.30
N PHE A 343 19.08 -14.42 -2.96
CA PHE A 343 19.80 -15.37 -2.11
C PHE A 343 20.23 -14.79 -0.75
N GLY A 344 19.82 -13.56 -0.43
CA GLY A 344 20.05 -12.98 0.89
C GLY A 344 19.16 -13.57 2.00
N GLN A 345 19.26 -12.97 3.18
CA GLN A 345 18.63 -13.43 4.43
C GLN A 345 17.10 -13.34 4.48
N MET A 346 16.48 -12.45 3.67
CA MET A 346 15.02 -12.33 3.64
C MET A 346 14.39 -13.57 2.99
N PRO A 347 13.11 -13.87 3.25
CA PRO A 347 12.43 -15.00 2.59
C PRO A 347 12.50 -14.89 1.05
N PHE A 348 12.17 -13.72 0.53
CA PHE A 348 12.30 -13.33 -0.88
C PHE A 348 12.22 -11.80 -0.98
N VAL A 349 12.60 -11.25 -2.14
CA VAL A 349 12.31 -9.86 -2.51
C VAL A 349 11.74 -9.82 -3.93
N ASP A 350 10.85 -8.85 -4.20
CA ASP A 350 10.32 -8.66 -5.56
C ASP A 350 11.33 -7.96 -6.47
N ALA A 351 12.08 -7.00 -5.93
CA ALA A 351 13.17 -6.33 -6.62
C ALA A 351 14.25 -5.86 -5.64
N ALA A 352 15.44 -5.59 -6.18
CA ALA A 352 16.54 -4.98 -5.47
C ALA A 352 16.21 -3.53 -5.06
N GLN A 353 16.77 -3.10 -3.92
CA GLN A 353 16.69 -1.70 -3.52
C GLN A 353 17.69 -0.91 -4.37
N TYR A 354 17.22 -0.31 -5.47
CA TYR A 354 18.04 0.47 -6.40
C TYR A 354 17.37 1.80 -6.74
N MET A 355 18.16 2.86 -6.89
CA MET A 355 17.68 4.22 -7.16
C MET A 355 18.50 4.94 -8.25
N GLY A 356 19.32 4.18 -8.98
CA GLY A 356 20.25 4.68 -10.00
C GLY A 356 21.61 5.02 -9.42
N ILE A 357 22.67 4.41 -9.96
CA ILE A 357 24.03 4.60 -9.44
C ILE A 357 24.51 6.03 -9.65
N VAL A 358 24.15 6.66 -10.77
CA VAL A 358 24.51 8.06 -11.05
C VAL A 358 23.81 9.00 -10.07
N VAL A 359 22.55 8.70 -9.73
CA VAL A 359 21.79 9.43 -8.71
C VAL A 359 22.45 9.30 -7.34
N LEU A 360 22.81 8.07 -6.95
CA LEU A 360 23.51 7.78 -5.71
C LEU A 360 24.83 8.57 -5.61
N LEU A 361 25.70 8.47 -6.61
CA LEU A 361 27.01 9.14 -6.57
C LEU A 361 26.91 10.66 -6.65
N LEU A 362 25.97 11.22 -7.41
CA LEU A 362 25.71 12.67 -7.39
C LEU A 362 25.17 13.13 -6.04
N GLY A 363 24.35 12.33 -5.38
CA GLY A 363 23.87 12.59 -4.02
C GLY A 363 25.00 12.58 -3.00
N LEU A 364 25.87 11.56 -3.03
CA LEU A 364 27.08 11.50 -2.20
C LEU A 364 28.02 12.67 -2.48
N PHE A 365 28.19 13.05 -3.74
CA PHE A 365 28.96 14.22 -4.14
C PHE A 365 28.40 15.50 -3.51
N ALA A 366 27.06 15.67 -3.48
CA ALA A 366 26.42 16.79 -2.79
C ALA A 366 26.70 16.78 -1.29
N ILE A 367 26.62 15.61 -0.63
CA ILE A 367 26.90 15.47 0.80
C ILE A 367 28.33 15.94 1.12
N VAL A 368 29.32 15.46 0.36
CA VAL A 368 30.73 15.79 0.58
C VAL A 368 31.02 17.27 0.31
N THR A 369 30.51 17.81 -0.79
CA THR A 369 30.90 19.15 -1.27
C THR A 369 30.07 20.28 -0.68
N ARG A 370 28.84 20.00 -0.24
CA ARG A 370 27.88 20.99 0.26
C ARG A 370 27.40 20.69 1.67
N TRP A 371 28.18 19.95 2.47
CA TRP A 371 27.86 19.59 3.85
C TRP A 371 27.45 20.77 4.75
N LYS A 372 27.89 22.00 4.46
CA LYS A 372 27.52 23.18 5.26
C LYS A 372 26.04 23.57 5.13
N GLU A 373 25.36 23.10 4.09
CA GLU A 373 23.97 23.46 3.85
C GLU A 373 23.00 22.69 4.75
N PRO A 374 22.07 23.39 5.44
CA PRO A 374 21.20 22.76 6.41
C PRO A 374 20.33 21.64 5.83
N LEU A 375 19.82 21.83 4.61
CA LEU A 375 18.97 20.85 3.93
C LEU A 375 19.73 19.54 3.64
N ILE A 376 20.99 19.62 3.25
CA ILE A 376 21.81 18.43 2.94
C ILE A 376 22.08 17.64 4.21
N ARG A 377 22.43 18.31 5.32
CA ARG A 377 22.60 17.65 6.62
C ARG A 377 21.31 16.98 7.11
N TYR A 378 20.18 17.66 6.95
CA TYR A 378 18.87 17.08 7.27
C TYR A 378 18.59 15.83 6.44
N LEU A 379 18.70 15.89 5.11
CA LEU A 379 18.46 14.74 4.24
C LEU A 379 19.44 13.60 4.52
N THR A 380 20.70 13.91 4.83
CA THR A 380 21.70 12.90 5.20
C THR A 380 21.34 12.22 6.53
N LEU A 381 20.92 13.00 7.53
CA LEU A 381 20.47 12.46 8.82
C LEU A 381 19.22 11.60 8.65
N LEU A 382 18.27 12.04 7.82
CA LEU A 382 17.07 11.28 7.49
C LEU A 382 17.44 9.93 6.84
N ILE A 383 18.29 9.96 5.80
CA ILE A 383 18.77 8.75 5.12
C ILE A 383 19.46 7.81 6.11
N PHE A 384 20.34 8.34 6.97
CA PHE A 384 21.03 7.54 7.96
C PHE A 384 20.06 6.85 8.93
N ILE A 385 19.11 7.59 9.50
CA ILE A 385 18.11 7.02 10.43
C ILE A 385 17.24 5.98 9.73
N CYS A 386 16.73 6.27 8.53
CA CYS A 386 15.93 5.34 7.76
C CYS A 386 16.73 4.07 7.41
N LEU A 387 17.99 4.21 7.01
CA LEU A 387 18.85 3.07 6.68
C LEU A 387 19.11 2.19 7.91
N VAL A 388 19.46 2.77 9.05
CA VAL A 388 19.70 1.99 10.28
C VAL A 388 18.41 1.32 10.78
N LEU A 389 17.26 1.99 10.69
CA LEU A 389 15.97 1.38 11.02
C LEU A 389 15.60 0.25 10.06
N SER A 390 15.99 0.34 8.78
CA SER A 390 15.72 -0.72 7.80
C SER A 390 16.41 -2.03 8.14
N PHE A 391 17.49 -1.98 8.94
CA PHE A 391 18.25 -3.16 9.31
C PHE A 391 17.53 -4.11 10.27
N GLY A 392 16.45 -3.67 10.91
CA GLY A 392 15.62 -4.52 11.76
C GLY A 392 16.42 -5.45 12.68
N ARG A 393 16.19 -6.76 12.62
CA ARG A 393 16.86 -7.74 13.48
C ARG A 393 18.36 -7.95 13.19
N THR A 394 18.86 -7.50 12.04
CA THR A 394 20.24 -7.74 11.62
C THR A 394 21.20 -6.71 12.21
N PHE A 395 20.66 -5.54 12.55
CA PHE A 395 21.32 -4.52 13.37
C PHE A 395 20.28 -3.87 14.30
N PRO A 396 19.94 -4.55 15.42
CA PRO A 396 18.74 -4.27 16.18
C PRO A 396 18.80 -3.00 17.04
N VAL A 397 19.93 -2.31 17.13
CA VAL A 397 20.15 -1.22 18.10
C VAL A 397 19.07 -0.14 18.02
N LEU A 398 18.91 0.49 16.84
CA LEU A 398 17.92 1.55 16.67
C LEU A 398 16.52 0.97 16.49
N TYR A 399 16.39 -0.21 15.88
CA TYR A 399 15.11 -0.83 15.62
C TYR A 399 14.41 -1.24 16.92
N ASN A 400 15.11 -1.88 17.87
CA ASN A 400 14.56 -2.28 19.16
C ASN A 400 14.12 -1.08 19.99
N LEU A 401 14.89 0.01 19.99
CA LEU A 401 14.48 1.25 20.65
C LEU A 401 13.12 1.75 20.12
N PHE A 402 12.89 1.69 18.81
CA PHE A 402 11.61 2.07 18.23
C PHE A 402 10.52 1.02 18.50
N TYR A 403 10.86 -0.26 18.41
CA TYR A 403 9.94 -1.37 18.59
C TYR A 403 9.38 -1.45 20.01
N ASP A 404 10.24 -1.28 21.01
CA ASP A 404 9.88 -1.45 22.42
C ASP A 404 9.21 -0.19 22.99
N TYR A 405 9.59 1.00 22.53
CA TYR A 405 9.17 2.26 23.16
C TYR A 405 8.33 3.20 22.28
N PHE A 406 8.44 3.13 20.95
CA PHE A 406 7.74 4.08 20.09
C PHE A 406 6.29 3.64 19.85
N PRO A 407 5.28 4.50 20.12
CA PRO A 407 3.88 4.13 20.01
C PRO A 407 3.52 3.53 18.65
N PHE A 408 2.83 2.38 18.67
CA PHE A 408 2.34 1.63 17.51
C PHE A 408 3.42 1.06 16.57
N PHE A 409 4.71 1.31 16.79
CA PHE A 409 5.77 0.84 15.90
C PHE A 409 5.89 -0.69 15.89
N ASN A 410 5.66 -1.35 17.02
CA ASN A 410 5.61 -2.82 17.14
C ASN A 410 4.51 -3.49 16.29
N LYS A 411 3.56 -2.71 15.74
CA LYS A 411 2.54 -3.21 14.80
C LYS A 411 3.04 -3.26 13.35
N PHE A 412 4.17 -2.62 13.04
CA PHE A 412 4.72 -2.57 11.69
C PHE A 412 5.46 -3.86 11.32
N ARG A 413 5.53 -4.12 10.01
CA ARG A 413 6.16 -5.31 9.43
C ARG A 413 7.13 -4.90 8.33
N ALA A 414 8.10 -5.74 8.02
CA ALA A 414 9.07 -5.51 6.94
C ALA A 414 9.83 -4.17 7.07
N PRO A 415 10.84 -4.12 7.95
CA PRO A 415 11.67 -2.93 8.18
C PRO A 415 12.22 -2.29 6.89
N VAL A 416 12.57 -3.08 5.87
CA VAL A 416 13.07 -2.62 4.56
C VAL A 416 12.17 -1.56 3.89
N MET A 417 10.87 -1.53 4.18
CA MET A 417 9.94 -0.57 3.58
C MET A 417 10.28 0.91 3.87
N ILE A 418 11.01 1.20 4.95
CA ILE A 418 11.43 2.59 5.25
C ILE A 418 12.41 3.14 4.21
N LEU A 419 13.08 2.27 3.43
CA LEU A 419 14.00 2.68 2.37
C LEU A 419 13.32 3.42 1.22
N ASN A 420 11.98 3.37 1.11
CA ASN A 420 11.26 4.25 0.17
C ASN A 420 11.55 5.74 0.42
N ILE A 421 11.76 6.14 1.68
CA ILE A 421 12.16 7.52 2.03
C ILE A 421 13.59 7.81 1.55
N VAL A 422 14.48 6.82 1.62
CA VAL A 422 15.85 6.92 1.10
C VAL A 422 15.83 7.11 -0.41
N GLN A 423 15.04 6.29 -1.13
CA GLN A 423 14.90 6.37 -2.59
C GLN A 423 14.26 7.68 -3.07
N LEU A 424 13.43 8.34 -2.27
CA LEU A 424 12.92 9.69 -2.59
C LEU A 424 13.88 10.82 -2.20
N SER A 425 14.78 10.60 -1.25
CA SER A 425 15.72 11.61 -0.76
C SER A 425 16.97 11.74 -1.63
N PHE A 426 17.49 10.64 -2.16
CA PHE A 426 18.70 10.64 -3.00
C PHE A 426 18.53 11.41 -4.33
N PRO A 427 17.41 11.30 -5.07
CA PRO A 427 17.16 12.15 -6.24
C PRO A 427 17.26 13.65 -5.92
N ILE A 428 16.72 14.09 -4.78
CA ILE A 428 16.81 15.49 -4.34
C ILE A 428 18.28 15.87 -4.08
N LEU A 429 19.05 15.03 -3.38
CA LEU A 429 20.48 15.24 -3.17
C LEU A 429 21.27 15.25 -4.48
N ALA A 430 20.95 14.37 -5.43
CA ALA A 430 21.59 14.34 -6.75
C ALA A 430 21.38 15.64 -7.52
N GLY A 431 20.17 16.21 -7.46
CA GLY A 431 19.87 17.52 -8.01
C GLY A 431 20.71 18.64 -7.36
N LEU A 432 20.87 18.61 -6.04
CA LEU A 432 21.76 19.54 -5.31
C LEU A 432 23.25 19.32 -5.69
N GLY A 433 23.64 18.10 -6.03
CA GLY A 433 24.95 17.75 -6.57
C GLY A 433 25.20 18.36 -7.96
N LEU A 434 24.22 18.26 -8.87
CA LEU A 434 24.28 18.93 -10.19
C LEU A 434 24.35 20.45 -10.06
N MET A 435 23.62 21.04 -9.11
CA MET A 435 23.75 22.47 -8.79
C MET A 435 25.15 22.84 -8.30
N LYS A 436 25.84 21.95 -7.56
CA LYS A 436 27.24 22.16 -7.17
C LYS A 436 28.16 22.14 -8.39
N ILE A 437 27.96 21.20 -9.31
CA ILE A 437 28.76 21.12 -10.54
C ILE A 437 28.64 22.42 -11.35
N PHE A 438 27.43 22.98 -11.45
CA PHE A 438 27.19 24.30 -12.05
C PHE A 438 28.03 25.40 -11.38
N SER A 439 28.00 25.48 -10.04
CA SER A 439 28.75 26.53 -9.32
C SER A 439 30.27 26.34 -9.37
N ILE A 440 30.78 25.10 -9.45
CA ILE A 440 32.23 24.86 -9.60
C ILE A 440 32.80 25.58 -10.81
N LYS A 441 32.11 25.54 -11.95
CA LYS A 441 32.52 26.23 -13.18
C LYS A 441 32.45 27.75 -13.04
N ASN A 442 31.37 28.27 -12.45
CA ASN A 442 31.12 29.71 -12.40
C ASN A 442 31.97 30.42 -11.35
N ASP A 443 32.20 29.76 -10.22
CA ASP A 443 32.97 30.29 -9.10
C ASP A 443 34.47 29.96 -9.23
N ASN A 444 34.88 29.24 -10.29
CA ASN A 444 36.22 28.69 -10.50
C ASN A 444 36.74 27.90 -9.27
N ASP A 445 35.89 27.03 -8.69
CA ASP A 445 36.22 26.23 -7.52
C ASP A 445 37.23 25.12 -7.86
N ILE A 446 38.51 25.42 -7.70
CA ILE A 446 39.63 24.51 -7.99
C ILE A 446 39.51 23.19 -7.21
N LYS A 447 39.07 23.24 -5.94
CA LYS A 447 38.96 22.03 -5.11
C LYS A 447 37.86 21.12 -5.64
N GLY A 448 36.72 21.70 -5.99
CA GLY A 448 35.61 20.98 -6.62
C GLY A 448 35.99 20.36 -7.97
N GLU A 449 36.73 21.10 -8.80
CA GLU A 449 37.24 20.59 -10.08
C GLU A 449 38.18 19.39 -9.88
N ILE A 450 39.16 19.49 -8.99
CA ILE A 450 40.11 18.42 -8.69
C ILE A 450 39.37 17.18 -8.18
N LEU A 451 38.38 17.37 -7.29
CA LEU A 451 37.58 16.27 -6.76
C LEU A 451 36.80 15.55 -7.88
N LEU A 452 36.12 16.29 -8.77
CA LEU A 452 35.42 15.71 -9.92
C LEU A 452 36.37 14.90 -10.81
N LYS A 453 37.54 15.45 -11.12
CA LYS A 453 38.57 14.77 -11.94
C LYS A 453 39.04 13.48 -11.26
N ARG A 454 39.32 13.52 -9.95
CA ARG A 454 39.76 12.35 -9.20
C ARG A 454 38.69 11.26 -9.17
N ILE A 455 37.43 11.62 -8.93
CA ILE A 455 36.32 10.67 -8.97
C ILE A 455 36.21 10.04 -10.36
N ALA A 456 36.26 10.85 -11.43
CA ALA A 456 36.21 10.34 -12.80
C ALA A 456 37.37 9.37 -13.11
N ILE A 457 38.60 9.68 -12.69
CA ILE A 457 39.76 8.81 -12.85
C ILE A 457 39.60 7.51 -12.07
N VAL A 458 39.20 7.57 -10.80
CA VAL A 458 39.00 6.38 -9.96
C VAL A 458 37.94 5.47 -10.57
N LEU A 459 36.81 6.03 -11.02
CA LEU A 459 35.77 5.26 -11.70
C LEU A 459 36.27 4.63 -13.00
N SER A 460 37.10 5.33 -13.78
CA SER A 460 37.70 4.77 -15.00
C SER A 460 38.67 3.63 -14.69
N VAL A 461 39.47 3.74 -13.63
CA VAL A 461 40.36 2.65 -13.18
C VAL A 461 39.53 1.46 -12.70
N LEU A 462 38.47 1.69 -11.90
CA LEU A 462 37.57 0.63 -11.46
C LEU A 462 36.89 -0.07 -12.64
N LEU A 463 36.47 0.68 -13.67
CA LEU A 463 35.93 0.09 -14.89
C LEU A 463 36.96 -0.77 -15.62
N ALA A 464 38.18 -0.27 -15.80
CA ALA A 464 39.26 -1.04 -16.44
C ALA A 464 39.60 -2.32 -15.65
N LEU A 465 39.66 -2.23 -14.33
CA LEU A 465 39.86 -3.37 -13.45
C LEU A 465 38.70 -4.37 -13.52
N ALA A 466 37.45 -3.90 -13.52
CA ALA A 466 36.29 -4.76 -13.63
C ALA A 466 36.31 -5.54 -14.96
N LEU A 467 36.61 -4.87 -16.07
CA LEU A 467 36.73 -5.50 -17.39
C LEU A 467 37.88 -6.53 -17.42
N PHE A 468 39.02 -6.22 -16.81
CA PHE A 468 40.17 -7.12 -16.73
C PHE A 468 39.90 -8.34 -15.84
N LEU A 469 39.15 -8.17 -14.74
CA LEU A 469 38.86 -9.20 -13.74
C LEU A 469 37.51 -9.89 -13.94
N ASN A 470 36.91 -9.85 -15.14
CA ASN A 470 35.57 -10.39 -15.39
C ASN A 470 35.38 -11.84 -14.90
N GLN A 471 36.31 -12.74 -15.25
CA GLN A 471 36.23 -14.15 -14.83
C GLN A 471 36.31 -14.31 -13.31
N ALA A 472 37.14 -13.50 -12.64
CA ALA A 472 37.25 -13.51 -11.19
C ALA A 472 35.98 -12.98 -10.51
N ILE A 473 35.37 -11.92 -11.06
CA ILE A 473 34.09 -11.36 -10.56
C ILE A 473 32.97 -12.38 -10.68
N VAL A 474 32.84 -13.02 -11.85
CA VAL A 474 31.85 -14.08 -12.11
C VAL A 474 32.06 -15.27 -11.17
N GLY A 475 33.29 -15.78 -11.09
CA GLY A 475 33.63 -16.91 -10.21
C GLY A 475 33.35 -16.61 -8.73
N TRP A 476 33.78 -15.45 -8.25
CA TRP A 476 33.52 -14.98 -6.89
C TRP A 476 32.02 -14.88 -6.58
N PHE A 477 31.23 -14.37 -7.52
CA PHE A 477 29.78 -14.27 -7.34
C PHE A 477 29.12 -15.65 -7.27
N ILE A 478 29.48 -16.57 -8.17
CA ILE A 478 28.95 -17.95 -8.17
C ILE A 478 29.26 -18.65 -6.85
N GLU A 479 30.50 -18.56 -6.36
CA GLU A 479 30.90 -19.14 -5.08
C GLU A 479 30.05 -18.58 -3.92
N ARG A 480 29.79 -17.28 -3.95
CA ARG A 480 28.95 -16.63 -2.95
C ARG A 480 27.51 -17.12 -2.99
N VAL A 481 26.90 -17.25 -4.16
CA VAL A 481 25.54 -17.84 -4.29
C VAL A 481 25.56 -19.28 -3.78
N ALA A 482 26.57 -20.07 -4.15
CA ALA A 482 26.71 -21.46 -3.73
C ALA A 482 26.87 -21.65 -2.22
N SER A 483 27.57 -20.73 -1.55
CA SER A 483 27.72 -20.74 -0.09
C SER A 483 26.48 -20.27 0.68
N SER A 484 25.46 -19.74 0.00
CA SER A 484 24.25 -19.23 0.65
C SER A 484 23.29 -20.35 1.05
N GLN A 485 22.38 -20.08 2.00
CA GLN A 485 21.33 -21.03 2.40
C GLN A 485 20.42 -21.48 1.24
N LYS A 486 20.37 -20.71 0.15
CA LYS A 486 19.55 -20.98 -1.04
C LYS A 486 20.39 -21.51 -2.22
N GLY A 487 21.69 -21.72 -2.05
CA GLY A 487 22.62 -22.11 -3.12
C GLY A 487 22.13 -23.34 -3.89
N ASP A 488 21.83 -24.43 -3.19
CA ASP A 488 21.37 -25.68 -3.83
C ASP A 488 20.10 -25.50 -4.68
N ARG A 489 19.16 -24.66 -4.23
CA ARG A 489 17.92 -24.35 -4.97
C ARG A 489 18.18 -23.49 -6.20
N LEU A 490 19.24 -22.67 -6.16
CA LEU A 490 19.60 -21.71 -7.20
C LEU A 490 20.70 -22.23 -8.13
N LYS A 491 21.20 -23.45 -7.92
CA LYS A 491 22.32 -24.04 -8.68
C LYS A 491 22.14 -23.97 -10.20
N GLN A 492 20.92 -24.18 -10.67
CA GLN A 492 20.60 -24.13 -12.09
C GLN A 492 20.60 -22.69 -12.64
N LEU A 493 20.48 -21.68 -11.79
CA LEU A 493 20.44 -20.26 -12.17
C LEU A 493 21.79 -19.55 -12.00
N TYR A 494 22.88 -20.23 -11.61
CA TYR A 494 24.16 -19.60 -11.31
C TYR A 494 24.69 -18.74 -12.46
N ASP A 495 24.77 -19.30 -13.67
CA ASP A 495 25.29 -18.57 -14.83
C ASP A 495 24.44 -17.34 -15.15
N TYR A 496 23.11 -17.50 -15.16
CA TYR A 496 22.17 -16.39 -15.36
C TYR A 496 22.33 -15.30 -14.30
N MET A 497 22.47 -15.68 -13.04
CA MET A 497 22.64 -14.74 -11.93
C MET A 497 24.00 -14.04 -11.99
N SER A 498 25.08 -14.75 -12.34
CA SER A 498 26.42 -14.18 -12.46
C SER A 498 26.55 -13.25 -13.66
N ASP A 499 25.93 -13.58 -14.79
CA ASP A 499 25.89 -12.71 -15.97
C ASP A 499 25.11 -11.42 -15.67
N MET A 500 23.98 -11.55 -14.98
CA MET A 500 23.21 -10.39 -14.50
C MET A 500 24.05 -9.52 -13.56
N PHE A 501 24.80 -10.12 -12.64
CA PHE A 501 25.67 -9.39 -11.73
C PHE A 501 26.85 -8.70 -12.42
N ALA A 502 27.55 -9.40 -13.30
CA ALA A 502 28.66 -8.83 -14.06
C ALA A 502 28.16 -7.68 -14.94
N SER A 503 27.03 -7.85 -15.64
CA SER A 503 26.34 -6.80 -16.38
C SER A 503 26.06 -5.59 -15.49
N ASP A 504 25.61 -5.81 -14.25
CA ASP A 504 25.35 -4.75 -13.31
C ASP A 504 26.58 -3.94 -12.92
N VAL A 505 27.69 -4.63 -12.65
CA VAL A 505 28.97 -3.99 -12.35
C VAL A 505 29.42 -3.12 -13.53
N TYR A 506 29.39 -3.64 -14.76
CA TYR A 506 29.86 -2.92 -15.94
C TYR A 506 29.03 -1.70 -16.26
N PHE A 507 27.72 -1.87 -16.39
CA PHE A 507 26.84 -0.75 -16.74
C PHE A 507 26.86 0.32 -15.65
N SER A 508 26.87 -0.06 -14.37
CA SER A 508 26.97 0.92 -13.29
C SER A 508 28.26 1.75 -13.39
N LEU A 509 29.41 1.10 -13.60
CA LEU A 509 30.68 1.80 -13.76
C LEU A 509 30.73 2.66 -15.04
N ILE A 510 30.23 2.16 -16.17
CA ILE A 510 30.16 2.90 -17.44
C ILE A 510 29.34 4.19 -17.27
N PHE A 511 28.16 4.10 -16.66
CA PHE A 511 27.30 5.26 -16.44
C PHE A 511 27.93 6.28 -15.49
N CYS A 512 28.60 5.83 -14.43
CA CYS A 512 29.33 6.73 -13.53
C CYS A 512 30.51 7.41 -14.22
N VAL A 513 31.32 6.65 -14.96
CA VAL A 513 32.45 7.18 -15.76
C VAL A 513 31.92 8.24 -16.73
N GLY A 514 30.87 7.93 -17.49
CA GLY A 514 30.23 8.86 -18.41
C GLY A 514 29.76 10.14 -17.72
N ALA A 515 28.97 10.02 -16.65
CA ALA A 515 28.40 11.16 -15.95
C ALA A 515 29.47 12.09 -15.34
N PHE A 516 30.51 11.55 -14.69
CA PHE A 516 31.54 12.35 -14.04
C PHE A 516 32.56 12.94 -15.03
N TRP A 517 32.88 12.26 -16.14
CA TRP A 517 33.67 12.88 -17.21
C TRP A 517 32.91 14.00 -17.92
N LEU A 518 31.61 13.82 -18.18
CA LEU A 518 30.77 14.89 -18.71
C LEU A 518 30.74 16.09 -17.76
N ALA A 519 30.58 15.87 -16.46
CA ALA A 519 30.64 16.92 -15.45
C ALA A 519 31.99 17.66 -15.48
N TYR A 520 33.11 16.93 -15.56
CA TYR A 520 34.44 17.51 -15.66
C TYR A 520 34.63 18.31 -16.97
N PHE A 521 34.16 17.80 -18.11
CA PHE A 521 34.21 18.51 -19.39
C PHE A 521 33.38 19.79 -19.39
N TYR A 522 32.24 19.80 -18.70
CA TYR A 522 31.45 21.01 -18.48
C TYR A 522 32.26 22.06 -17.69
N VAL A 523 32.92 21.66 -16.60
CA VAL A 523 33.78 22.56 -15.79
C VAL A 523 34.95 23.08 -16.62
N LYS A 524 35.53 22.24 -17.48
CA LYS A 524 36.54 22.63 -18.48
C LYS A 524 36.00 23.40 -19.69
N ARG A 525 34.73 23.84 -19.64
CA ARG A 525 34.08 24.67 -20.65
C ARG A 525 34.00 24.01 -22.05
N LYS A 526 34.17 22.68 -22.14
CA LYS A 526 34.07 21.93 -23.41
C LYS A 526 32.64 21.69 -23.85
N ILE A 527 31.71 21.61 -22.90
CA ILE A 527 30.27 21.43 -23.16
C ILE A 527 29.44 22.45 -22.38
N THR A 528 28.20 22.66 -22.82
CA THR A 528 27.23 23.49 -22.12
C THR A 528 26.58 22.73 -20.96
N PHE A 529 25.93 23.46 -20.04
CA PHE A 529 25.20 22.81 -18.94
C PHE A 529 23.96 22.08 -19.45
N ASP A 530 23.31 22.58 -20.51
CA ASP A 530 22.19 21.91 -21.17
C ASP A 530 22.61 20.55 -21.71
N THR A 531 23.74 20.51 -22.41
CA THR A 531 24.32 19.27 -22.93
C THR A 531 24.63 18.27 -21.80
N LEU A 532 25.25 18.74 -20.72
CA LEU A 532 25.49 17.92 -19.53
C LEU A 532 24.18 17.36 -18.96
N GLY A 533 23.19 18.23 -18.74
CA GLY A 533 21.90 17.84 -18.15
C GLY A 533 21.15 16.83 -19.02
N ILE A 534 21.09 17.03 -20.34
CA ILE A 534 20.44 16.10 -21.27
C ILE A 534 21.14 14.74 -21.27
N LEU A 535 22.48 14.71 -21.34
CA LEU A 535 23.23 13.46 -21.35
C LEU A 535 23.13 12.72 -20.01
N VAL A 536 23.17 13.44 -18.88
CA VAL A 536 22.93 12.84 -17.56
C VAL A 536 21.50 12.31 -17.44
N LEU A 537 20.50 13.03 -17.98
CA LEU A 537 19.12 12.56 -18.01
C LEU A 537 18.99 11.24 -18.78
N VAL A 538 19.60 11.14 -19.96
CA VAL A 538 19.61 9.91 -20.77
C VAL A 538 20.30 8.77 -20.02
N ILE A 539 21.45 9.02 -19.39
CA ILE A 539 22.15 8.02 -18.58
C ILE A 539 21.27 7.52 -17.44
N VAL A 540 20.65 8.43 -16.67
CA VAL A 540 19.76 8.07 -15.54
C VAL A 540 18.55 7.26 -16.02
N LEU A 541 17.96 7.63 -17.15
CA LEU A 541 16.84 6.90 -17.74
C LEU A 541 17.24 5.46 -18.12
N ILE A 542 18.33 5.30 -18.87
CA ILE A 542 18.80 3.97 -19.29
C ILE A 542 19.16 3.12 -18.06
N ASP A 543 19.84 3.71 -17.09
CA ASP A 543 20.29 3.04 -15.87
C ASP A 543 19.14 2.51 -15.01
N LEU A 544 18.07 3.30 -14.83
CA LEU A 544 16.90 2.88 -14.06
C LEU A 544 16.06 1.87 -14.84
N TRP A 545 15.74 2.18 -16.10
CA TRP A 545 14.83 1.35 -16.90
C TRP A 545 15.37 -0.05 -17.16
N ARG A 546 16.68 -0.20 -17.42
CA ARG A 546 17.28 -1.54 -17.61
C ARG A 546 17.11 -2.45 -16.39
N VAL A 547 17.01 -1.86 -15.19
CA VAL A 547 16.84 -2.57 -13.93
C VAL A 547 15.36 -2.84 -13.72
N ASP A 548 14.53 -1.80 -13.84
CA ASP A 548 13.09 -1.88 -13.61
C ASP A 548 12.41 -2.91 -14.53
N PHE A 549 12.81 -3.00 -15.81
CA PHE A 549 12.23 -3.95 -16.77
C PHE A 549 12.46 -5.42 -16.43
N ARG A 550 13.42 -5.78 -15.56
CA ARG A 550 13.75 -7.19 -15.27
C ARG A 550 12.63 -7.96 -14.58
N GLY A 551 11.88 -7.29 -13.70
CA GLY A 551 10.84 -7.90 -12.87
C GLY A 551 9.42 -7.66 -13.37
N ILE A 552 9.26 -6.92 -14.46
CA ILE A 552 7.95 -6.52 -14.98
C ILE A 552 7.35 -7.66 -15.78
N ASN A 553 6.12 -8.03 -15.41
CA ASN A 553 5.33 -9.01 -16.13
C ASN A 553 3.96 -8.43 -16.47
N TYR A 554 3.56 -8.63 -17.71
CA TYR A 554 2.31 -8.13 -18.25
C TYR A 554 1.44 -9.30 -18.72
N ILE A 555 0.13 -9.20 -18.49
CA ILE A 555 -0.89 -10.08 -19.05
C ILE A 555 -1.89 -9.25 -19.86
N ASP A 556 -2.58 -9.87 -20.81
CA ASP A 556 -3.63 -9.17 -21.54
C ASP A 556 -4.82 -8.89 -20.62
N ASN A 557 -5.39 -7.68 -20.66
CA ASN A 557 -6.53 -7.32 -19.81
C ASN A 557 -7.77 -8.20 -20.11
N THR A 558 -7.91 -8.67 -21.35
CA THR A 558 -8.94 -9.66 -21.74
C THR A 558 -8.77 -10.97 -20.95
N SER A 559 -7.54 -11.38 -20.63
CA SER A 559 -7.29 -12.57 -19.81
C SER A 559 -7.84 -12.42 -18.40
N ILE A 560 -7.84 -11.22 -17.82
CA ILE A 560 -8.49 -10.99 -16.51
C ILE A 560 -10.01 -11.15 -16.65
N LYS A 561 -10.64 -10.53 -17.66
CA LYS A 561 -12.09 -10.71 -17.89
C LYS A 561 -12.46 -12.18 -18.11
N GLN A 562 -11.64 -12.91 -18.86
CA GLN A 562 -11.82 -14.34 -19.11
C GLN A 562 -11.73 -15.19 -17.83
N LYS A 563 -10.88 -14.81 -16.87
CA LYS A 563 -10.79 -15.47 -15.55
C LYS A 563 -12.11 -15.41 -14.77
N PHE A 564 -12.93 -14.38 -15.00
CA PHE A 564 -14.24 -14.16 -14.35
C PHE A 564 -15.44 -14.57 -15.22
N VAL A 565 -15.23 -15.40 -16.25
CA VAL A 565 -16.33 -16.08 -16.93
C VAL A 565 -16.86 -17.17 -16.01
N MET A 566 -18.18 -17.17 -15.79
CA MET A 566 -18.82 -18.11 -14.89
C MET A 566 -18.56 -19.57 -15.32
N PRO A 567 -17.87 -20.37 -14.49
CA PRO A 567 -17.52 -21.74 -14.83
C PRO A 567 -18.74 -22.66 -14.80
N LYS A 568 -18.66 -23.79 -15.51
CA LYS A 568 -19.77 -24.75 -15.67
C LYS A 568 -20.29 -25.28 -14.32
N TYR A 569 -19.41 -25.49 -13.36
CA TYR A 569 -19.79 -25.99 -12.04
C TYR A 569 -20.64 -24.97 -11.25
N LEU A 570 -20.40 -23.66 -11.40
CA LEU A 570 -21.25 -22.63 -10.79
C LEU A 570 -22.61 -22.53 -11.51
N LYS A 571 -22.63 -22.71 -12.84
CA LYS A 571 -23.90 -22.79 -13.59
C LYS A 571 -24.77 -23.97 -13.13
N ALA A 572 -24.16 -25.10 -12.77
CA ALA A 572 -24.88 -26.22 -12.18
C ALA A 572 -25.48 -25.86 -10.82
N ILE A 573 -24.78 -25.08 -9.99
CA ILE A 573 -25.29 -24.57 -8.71
C ILE A 573 -26.47 -23.60 -8.92
N GLU A 574 -26.38 -22.67 -9.87
CA GLU A 574 -27.52 -21.79 -10.23
C GLU A 574 -28.73 -22.58 -10.74
N GLY A 575 -28.49 -23.65 -11.50
CA GLY A 575 -29.54 -24.54 -12.02
C GLY A 575 -30.40 -25.22 -10.95
N GLU A 576 -29.91 -25.32 -9.70
CA GLU A 576 -30.67 -25.86 -8.57
C GLU A 576 -31.78 -24.91 -8.07
N LYS A 577 -31.88 -23.68 -8.61
CA LYS A 577 -32.95 -22.69 -8.34
C LYS A 577 -33.23 -22.48 -6.84
N ASN A 578 -32.18 -22.22 -6.08
CA ASN A 578 -32.28 -21.98 -4.64
C ASN A 578 -33.11 -20.73 -4.35
N THR A 579 -34.17 -20.87 -3.55
CA THR A 579 -35.06 -19.75 -3.13
C THR A 579 -34.65 -19.11 -1.80
N ALA A 580 -33.75 -19.75 -1.05
CA ALA A 580 -33.23 -19.29 0.22
C ALA A 580 -31.72 -19.04 0.12
N PRO A 581 -31.16 -18.13 0.93
CA PRO A 581 -29.71 -17.88 0.95
C PRO A 581 -28.95 -19.17 1.27
N TYR A 582 -27.78 -19.31 0.66
CA TYR A 582 -26.89 -20.46 0.79
C TYR A 582 -25.44 -20.00 0.70
N ARG A 583 -24.52 -20.76 1.29
CA ARG A 583 -23.07 -20.56 1.08
C ARG A 583 -22.47 -21.68 0.26
N LEU A 584 -21.37 -21.36 -0.42
CA LEU A 584 -20.49 -22.33 -1.06
C LEU A 584 -19.10 -22.29 -0.45
N ILE A 585 -18.33 -23.35 -0.66
CA ILE A 585 -16.90 -23.40 -0.35
C ILE A 585 -16.15 -24.15 -1.45
N ASN A 586 -14.98 -23.64 -1.83
CA ASN A 586 -14.09 -24.27 -2.79
C ASN A 586 -12.81 -24.76 -2.09
N LEU A 587 -12.67 -26.08 -1.99
CA LEU A 587 -11.52 -26.76 -1.39
C LEU A 587 -10.56 -27.36 -2.42
N LYS A 588 -10.66 -27.00 -3.70
CA LYS A 588 -9.74 -27.47 -4.73
C LYS A 588 -8.29 -27.12 -4.36
N GLN A 589 -7.37 -28.03 -4.65
CA GLN A 589 -5.93 -27.87 -4.46
C GLN A 589 -5.19 -27.63 -5.78
N ASP A 590 -5.95 -27.38 -6.85
CA ASP A 590 -5.47 -27.16 -8.22
C ASP A 590 -4.89 -25.75 -8.49
N GLY A 591 -4.93 -24.85 -7.51
CA GLY A 591 -4.45 -23.47 -7.62
C GLY A 591 -5.30 -22.57 -8.52
N THR A 592 -6.51 -23.01 -8.90
CA THR A 592 -7.44 -22.18 -9.68
C THR A 592 -8.05 -21.06 -8.83
N LEU A 593 -8.52 -19.99 -9.48
CA LEU A 593 -9.19 -18.89 -8.80
C LEU A 593 -10.43 -19.37 -8.02
N GLY A 594 -10.63 -18.79 -6.84
CA GLY A 594 -11.67 -19.18 -5.90
C GLY A 594 -11.26 -20.32 -4.96
N SER A 595 -10.21 -21.09 -5.28
CA SER A 595 -9.64 -22.08 -4.34
C SER A 595 -9.06 -21.41 -3.09
N LEU A 596 -8.88 -22.14 -1.98
CA LEU A 596 -8.39 -21.56 -0.73
C LEU A 596 -7.10 -20.74 -0.86
N ASN A 597 -6.14 -21.21 -1.68
CA ASN A 597 -4.84 -20.55 -1.88
C ASN A 597 -4.88 -19.40 -2.90
N GLN A 598 -5.94 -19.31 -3.71
CA GLN A 598 -6.13 -18.31 -4.77
C GLN A 598 -7.54 -17.74 -4.72
N ASN A 599 -8.09 -17.55 -3.51
CA ASN A 599 -9.50 -17.24 -3.32
C ASN A 599 -9.84 -15.89 -3.95
N ASN A 600 -9.05 -14.84 -3.65
CA ASN A 600 -9.16 -13.49 -4.20
C ASN A 600 -10.61 -12.96 -4.23
N ASN A 601 -11.47 -13.37 -3.28
CA ASN A 601 -12.90 -13.05 -3.24
C ASN A 601 -13.67 -13.38 -4.54
N TYR A 602 -13.20 -14.37 -5.31
CA TYR A 602 -13.65 -14.69 -6.68
C TYR A 602 -15.17 -14.80 -6.81
N TYR A 603 -15.84 -15.43 -5.85
CA TYR A 603 -17.27 -15.69 -5.89
C TYR A 603 -18.15 -14.45 -5.68
N VAL A 604 -17.60 -13.38 -5.08
CA VAL A 604 -18.31 -12.10 -4.94
C VAL A 604 -18.62 -11.49 -6.32
N TYR A 605 -17.80 -11.77 -7.33
CA TYR A 605 -18.05 -11.29 -8.69
C TYR A 605 -19.36 -11.80 -9.28
N PHE A 606 -19.77 -12.99 -8.86
CA PHE A 606 -21.02 -13.64 -9.24
C PHE A 606 -22.11 -13.47 -8.18
N LEU A 607 -21.90 -12.61 -7.17
CA LEU A 607 -22.83 -12.36 -6.06
C LEU A 607 -23.22 -13.66 -5.34
N MET A 608 -22.23 -14.52 -5.11
CA MET A 608 -22.40 -15.77 -4.37
C MET A 608 -21.72 -15.70 -3.01
N ASP A 609 -22.42 -16.11 -1.95
CA ASP A 609 -21.84 -16.17 -0.60
C ASP A 609 -20.75 -17.24 -0.52
N ASP A 610 -19.51 -16.77 -0.41
CA ASP A 610 -18.36 -17.59 -0.07
C ASP A 610 -18.29 -17.78 1.45
N PHE A 611 -18.24 -19.04 1.87
CA PHE A 611 -17.90 -19.38 3.25
C PHE A 611 -16.51 -18.84 3.63
N TYR A 612 -15.61 -18.79 2.66
CA TYR A 612 -14.24 -18.31 2.80
C TYR A 612 -14.11 -16.84 2.35
N GLY A 613 -12.88 -16.39 2.10
CA GLY A 613 -12.61 -15.04 1.60
C GLY A 613 -11.15 -14.61 1.74
N TYR A 614 -10.84 -13.43 1.22
CA TYR A 614 -9.55 -12.75 1.36
C TYR A 614 -9.71 -11.30 1.87
N SER A 615 -9.07 -10.99 3.00
CA SER A 615 -8.95 -9.64 3.56
C SER A 615 -7.79 -9.58 4.54
N GLY A 616 -7.13 -8.41 4.62
CA GLY A 616 -6.11 -8.11 5.61
C GLY A 616 -6.64 -7.68 6.99
N ILE A 617 -7.96 -7.64 7.18
CA ILE A 617 -8.67 -7.26 8.43
C ILE A 617 -9.85 -8.20 8.72
N LYS A 618 -9.61 -9.52 8.65
CA LYS A 618 -10.66 -10.52 8.88
C LYS A 618 -11.28 -10.40 10.28
N PRO A 619 -12.57 -10.77 10.44
CA PRO A 619 -13.17 -10.93 11.76
C PRO A 619 -12.35 -11.91 12.61
N ARG A 620 -12.10 -11.56 13.88
CA ARG A 620 -11.27 -12.37 14.78
C ARG A 620 -11.91 -13.74 15.04
N THR A 621 -13.21 -13.77 15.30
CA THR A 621 -13.97 -15.01 15.56
C THR A 621 -13.91 -15.97 14.38
N TYR A 622 -14.01 -15.46 13.14
CA TYR A 622 -13.84 -16.25 11.93
C TYR A 622 -12.42 -16.82 11.83
N GLN A 623 -11.39 -16.01 12.07
CA GLN A 623 -10.02 -16.49 11.99
C GLN A 623 -9.71 -17.52 13.10
N ASP A 624 -10.28 -17.39 14.29
CA ASP A 624 -10.17 -18.41 15.36
C ASP A 624 -10.77 -19.75 14.93
N ILE A 625 -11.93 -19.73 14.27
CA ILE A 625 -12.55 -20.92 13.67
C ILE A 625 -11.59 -21.55 12.67
N MET A 626 -10.98 -20.75 11.79
CA MET A 626 -10.01 -21.27 10.82
C MET A 626 -8.73 -21.81 11.47
N ASP A 627 -8.23 -21.16 12.51
CA ASP A 627 -7.00 -21.53 13.23
C ASP A 627 -7.19 -22.86 14.01
N VAL A 628 -8.37 -23.08 14.61
CA VAL A 628 -8.64 -24.25 15.48
C VAL A 628 -9.26 -25.41 14.70
N ILE A 629 -10.27 -25.13 13.88
CA ILE A 629 -11.12 -26.13 13.20
C ILE A 629 -10.62 -26.37 11.77
N GLY A 630 -10.23 -25.31 11.07
CA GLY A 630 -9.91 -25.35 9.65
C GLY A 630 -11.13 -25.19 8.73
N PRO A 631 -10.91 -25.05 7.41
CA PRO A 631 -11.98 -24.79 6.44
C PRO A 631 -12.86 -26.01 6.16
N ALA A 632 -12.43 -27.21 6.56
CA ALA A 632 -13.08 -28.48 6.25
C ALA A 632 -13.64 -29.19 7.49
N ASN A 633 -14.91 -28.94 7.81
CA ASN A 633 -15.60 -29.56 8.94
C ASN A 633 -17.12 -29.67 8.68
N ILE A 634 -17.67 -30.88 8.81
CA ILE A 634 -19.08 -31.18 8.50
C ILE A 634 -20.05 -30.45 9.43
N THR A 635 -19.79 -30.42 10.75
CA THR A 635 -20.65 -29.71 11.70
C THR A 635 -20.67 -28.23 11.43
N LEU A 636 -19.52 -27.63 11.11
CA LEU A 636 -19.38 -26.22 10.76
C LEU A 636 -20.14 -25.88 9.47
N TRP A 637 -19.98 -26.68 8.41
CA TRP A 637 -20.71 -26.50 7.16
C TRP A 637 -22.22 -26.63 7.34
N ARG A 638 -22.66 -27.62 8.12
CA ARG A 638 -24.06 -27.82 8.47
C ARG A 638 -24.63 -26.62 9.24
N MET A 639 -23.93 -26.16 10.27
CA MET A 639 -24.33 -25.04 11.13
C MET A 639 -24.44 -23.71 10.36
N LEU A 640 -23.53 -23.48 9.41
CA LEU A 640 -23.34 -22.20 8.74
C LEU A 640 -23.90 -22.17 7.31
N ASN A 641 -24.85 -23.06 7.02
CA ASN A 641 -25.61 -23.02 5.78
C ASN A 641 -24.72 -23.17 4.51
N VAL A 642 -23.62 -23.92 4.63
CA VAL A 642 -22.76 -24.30 3.50
C VAL A 642 -23.43 -25.44 2.76
N LYS A 643 -24.08 -25.09 1.64
CA LYS A 643 -24.92 -25.98 0.85
C LYS A 643 -24.16 -26.62 -0.31
N TYR A 644 -23.14 -25.95 -0.83
CA TYR A 644 -22.35 -26.45 -1.96
C TYR A 644 -20.86 -26.53 -1.63
N LEU A 645 -20.27 -27.69 -1.92
CA LEU A 645 -18.86 -27.96 -1.76
C LEU A 645 -18.26 -28.24 -3.14
N ILE A 646 -17.17 -27.55 -3.48
CA ILE A 646 -16.44 -27.71 -4.74
C ILE A 646 -15.06 -28.33 -4.44
N ILE A 647 -14.77 -29.47 -5.07
CA ILE A 647 -13.52 -30.23 -4.90
C ILE A 647 -12.98 -30.73 -6.23
N ASP A 648 -11.70 -31.13 -6.26
CA ASP A 648 -10.96 -31.56 -7.45
C ASP A 648 -10.71 -33.08 -7.49
N LYS A 649 -11.15 -33.81 -6.45
CA LYS A 649 -11.08 -35.27 -6.32
C LYS A 649 -12.34 -35.79 -5.67
N GLU A 650 -12.83 -36.92 -6.12
CA GLU A 650 -14.04 -37.55 -5.56
C GLU A 650 -13.80 -37.97 -4.10
N VAL A 651 -14.77 -37.67 -3.22
CA VAL A 651 -14.70 -38.04 -1.80
C VAL A 651 -16.07 -38.56 -1.37
N ASN A 652 -16.07 -39.68 -0.64
CA ASN A 652 -17.29 -40.18 -0.04
C ASN A 652 -17.63 -39.37 1.22
N LEU A 653 -18.62 -38.49 1.11
CA LEU A 653 -19.10 -37.64 2.19
C LEU A 653 -20.56 -38.01 2.53
N PRO A 654 -20.83 -38.65 3.68
CA PRO A 654 -22.19 -38.99 4.10
C PRO A 654 -23.11 -37.76 4.16
N GLY A 655 -24.28 -37.85 3.54
CA GLY A 655 -25.25 -36.75 3.47
C GLY A 655 -24.99 -35.72 2.38
N PHE A 656 -23.98 -35.94 1.53
CA PHE A 656 -23.70 -35.12 0.36
C PHE A 656 -24.11 -35.85 -0.92
N LYS A 657 -24.75 -35.12 -1.84
CA LYS A 657 -25.12 -35.63 -3.16
C LYS A 657 -24.28 -34.92 -4.21
N GLN A 658 -23.54 -35.68 -5.03
CA GLN A 658 -22.87 -35.11 -6.19
C GLN A 658 -23.92 -34.61 -7.19
N ILE A 659 -23.78 -33.35 -7.63
CA ILE A 659 -24.69 -32.72 -8.61
C ILE A 659 -23.96 -32.31 -9.90
N PHE A 660 -22.64 -32.28 -9.89
CA PHE A 660 -21.81 -31.96 -11.05
C PHE A 660 -20.46 -32.66 -10.95
N ASN A 661 -19.93 -33.15 -12.07
CA ASN A 661 -18.60 -33.73 -12.16
C ASN A 661 -18.04 -33.50 -13.59
N ASN A 662 -16.86 -32.86 -13.66
CA ASN A 662 -16.09 -32.65 -14.88
C ASN A 662 -14.59 -32.86 -14.60
N GLU A 663 -14.23 -34.05 -14.12
CA GLU A 663 -12.88 -34.52 -13.73
C GLU A 663 -12.20 -33.70 -12.61
N LYS A 664 -11.91 -32.42 -12.87
CA LYS A 664 -11.25 -31.50 -11.93
C LYS A 664 -12.20 -30.54 -11.21
N ASP A 665 -13.47 -30.51 -11.63
CA ASP A 665 -14.52 -29.73 -10.98
C ASP A 665 -15.65 -30.67 -10.56
N ILE A 666 -15.71 -30.99 -9.27
CA ILE A 666 -16.77 -31.82 -8.68
C ILE A 666 -17.56 -30.97 -7.67
N VAL A 667 -18.88 -30.99 -7.77
CA VAL A 667 -19.77 -30.26 -6.85
C VAL A 667 -20.66 -31.23 -6.09
N TYR A 668 -20.60 -31.10 -4.76
CA TYR A 668 -21.49 -31.79 -3.84
C TYR A 668 -22.49 -30.82 -3.22
N LYS A 669 -23.76 -31.24 -3.19
CA LYS A 669 -24.83 -30.60 -2.44
C LYS A 669 -24.94 -31.24 -1.05
N ASN A 670 -24.76 -30.43 -0.01
CA ASN A 670 -24.95 -30.83 1.38
C ASN A 670 -26.45 -30.87 1.71
N ASN A 671 -27.04 -32.07 1.79
CA ASN A 671 -28.46 -32.23 2.15
C ASN A 671 -28.71 -32.01 3.64
N ASN A 672 -27.66 -32.01 4.46
CA ASN A 672 -27.75 -31.79 5.90
C ASN A 672 -27.60 -30.31 6.30
N ALA A 673 -27.33 -29.41 5.34
CA ALA A 673 -27.15 -27.99 5.61
C ALA A 673 -28.40 -27.39 6.28
N LEU A 674 -28.21 -26.72 7.43
CA LEU A 674 -29.30 -26.01 8.09
C LEU A 674 -29.62 -24.71 7.32
N PRO A 675 -30.85 -24.18 7.45
CA PRO A 675 -31.17 -22.85 6.95
C PRO A 675 -30.26 -21.78 7.56
N ARG A 676 -30.17 -20.60 6.94
CA ARG A 676 -29.35 -19.48 7.44
C ARG A 676 -29.78 -19.02 8.85
N ALA A 677 -31.06 -19.17 9.17
CA ALA A 677 -31.62 -18.91 10.49
C ALA A 677 -32.56 -20.05 10.92
N TYR A 678 -32.49 -20.47 12.19
CA TYR A 678 -33.31 -21.55 12.76
C TYR A 678 -33.38 -21.47 14.28
N PHE A 679 -34.38 -22.10 14.90
CA PHE A 679 -34.45 -22.25 16.36
C PHE A 679 -33.58 -23.42 16.83
N VAL A 680 -32.91 -23.25 17.98
CA VAL A 680 -32.20 -24.32 18.68
C VAL A 680 -33.02 -24.88 19.84
N ASP A 681 -32.85 -26.17 20.16
CA ASP A 681 -33.62 -26.81 21.23
C ASP A 681 -33.23 -26.34 22.65
N SER A 682 -31.95 -26.01 22.83
CA SER A 682 -31.36 -25.67 24.13
C SER A 682 -30.12 -24.79 23.96
N VAL A 683 -29.71 -24.14 25.05
CA VAL A 683 -28.42 -23.44 25.15
C VAL A 683 -27.62 -23.99 26.32
N ALA A 684 -26.29 -23.99 26.19
CA ALA A 684 -25.38 -24.33 27.26
C ALA A 684 -24.23 -23.34 27.35
N ASN A 685 -23.65 -23.24 28.55
CA ASN A 685 -22.46 -22.45 28.80
C ASN A 685 -21.22 -23.27 28.48
N ALA A 686 -20.30 -22.69 27.72
CA ALA A 686 -18.99 -23.28 27.46
C ALA A 686 -17.97 -22.18 27.17
N GLU A 687 -16.72 -22.43 27.55
CA GLU A 687 -15.64 -21.50 27.29
C GLU A 687 -15.33 -21.44 25.78
N PRO A 688 -14.86 -20.31 25.23
CA PRO A 688 -14.68 -20.15 23.78
C PRO A 688 -13.83 -21.24 23.11
N MET A 689 -12.75 -21.70 23.74
CA MET A 689 -11.91 -22.77 23.20
C MET A 689 -12.61 -24.14 23.25
N GLU A 690 -13.42 -24.38 24.27
CA GLU A 690 -14.24 -25.60 24.38
C GLU A 690 -15.28 -25.63 23.26
N ILE A 691 -15.98 -24.52 23.02
CA ILE A 691 -16.94 -24.38 21.91
C ILE A 691 -16.28 -24.76 20.57
N LEU A 692 -15.09 -24.21 20.28
CA LEU A 692 -14.39 -24.51 19.03
C LEU A 692 -13.98 -25.99 18.93
N ASN A 693 -13.54 -26.60 20.03
CA ASN A 693 -13.20 -28.02 20.07
C ASN A 693 -14.43 -28.94 19.91
N LEU A 694 -15.57 -28.56 20.48
CA LEU A 694 -16.84 -29.29 20.28
C LEU A 694 -17.26 -29.28 18.81
N ILE A 695 -17.09 -28.16 18.10
CA ILE A 695 -17.33 -28.08 16.65
C ILE A 695 -16.30 -28.92 15.90
N LYS A 696 -15.00 -28.76 16.21
CA LYS A 696 -13.90 -29.49 15.58
C LYS A 696 -14.10 -31.01 15.63
N ASN A 697 -14.53 -31.51 16.78
CA ASN A 697 -14.72 -32.93 17.05
C ASN A 697 -16.11 -33.44 16.63
N ASN A 698 -16.94 -32.59 16.01
CA ASN A 698 -18.33 -32.90 15.64
C ASN A 698 -19.16 -33.45 16.82
N SER A 699 -18.92 -32.94 18.03
CA SER A 699 -19.43 -33.54 19.29
C SER A 699 -20.84 -33.09 19.69
N PHE A 700 -21.51 -32.26 18.88
CA PHE A 700 -22.90 -31.85 19.11
C PHE A 700 -23.67 -31.61 17.82
N ASP A 701 -25.00 -31.61 17.91
CA ASP A 701 -25.88 -31.20 16.81
C ASP A 701 -26.21 -29.69 16.94
N PRO A 702 -25.81 -28.84 15.97
CA PRO A 702 -26.04 -27.40 16.04
C PRO A 702 -27.52 -27.01 15.97
N LYS A 703 -28.41 -27.90 15.52
CA LYS A 703 -29.87 -27.69 15.59
C LYS A 703 -30.42 -27.90 17.00
N LYS A 704 -29.75 -28.71 17.83
CA LYS A 704 -30.24 -29.07 19.18
C LYS A 704 -29.66 -28.17 20.27
N ILE A 705 -28.38 -27.79 20.15
CA ILE A 705 -27.71 -27.02 21.19
C ILE A 705 -26.85 -25.92 20.58
N ALA A 706 -26.95 -24.73 21.16
CA ALA A 706 -26.01 -23.64 20.93
C ALA A 706 -25.26 -23.32 22.23
N TYR A 707 -24.01 -22.88 22.09
CA TYR A 707 -23.17 -22.49 23.21
C TYR A 707 -22.99 -20.99 23.27
N LEU A 708 -22.99 -20.42 24.46
CA LEU A 708 -22.62 -19.03 24.72
C LEU A 708 -21.93 -18.89 26.08
N GLU A 709 -21.37 -17.73 26.38
CA GLU A 709 -20.65 -17.50 27.63
C GLU A 709 -21.59 -17.11 28.79
N GLU A 710 -22.73 -16.47 28.49
CA GLU A 710 -23.68 -15.94 29.48
C GLU A 710 -24.80 -16.94 29.80
N GLU A 711 -25.30 -16.96 31.04
CA GLU A 711 -26.45 -17.79 31.41
C GLU A 711 -27.75 -17.17 30.88
N VAL A 712 -28.48 -17.95 30.09
CA VAL A 712 -29.74 -17.53 29.47
C VAL A 712 -30.77 -18.65 29.57
N ASN A 713 -31.96 -18.32 30.07
CA ASN A 713 -33.09 -19.25 30.13
C ASN A 713 -33.89 -19.19 28.83
N ILE A 714 -34.06 -20.35 28.18
CA ILE A 714 -34.90 -20.51 27.00
C ILE A 714 -35.82 -21.71 27.14
N ASP A 715 -36.92 -21.67 26.40
CA ASP A 715 -37.83 -22.79 26.23
C ASP A 715 -37.44 -23.59 24.99
N LYS A 716 -37.63 -24.91 25.04
CA LYS A 716 -37.51 -25.76 23.86
C LYS A 716 -38.62 -25.42 22.84
N PRO A 717 -38.30 -25.24 21.55
CA PRO A 717 -39.29 -25.03 20.51
C PRO A 717 -40.12 -26.31 20.29
N ALA A 718 -41.44 -26.17 20.15
CA ALA A 718 -42.30 -27.28 19.75
C ALA A 718 -42.34 -27.41 18.22
N ASP A 719 -42.86 -28.52 17.71
CA ASP A 719 -42.90 -28.83 16.26
C ASP A 719 -43.71 -27.81 15.43
N SER A 720 -44.58 -27.03 16.08
CA SER A 720 -45.36 -25.97 15.42
C SER A 720 -44.59 -24.66 15.20
N THR A 721 -43.34 -24.56 15.67
CA THR A 721 -42.49 -23.39 15.43
C THR A 721 -41.97 -23.34 14.00
N TYR A 722 -41.74 -22.12 13.50
CA TYR A 722 -41.10 -21.93 12.20
C TYR A 722 -40.27 -20.65 12.16
N VAL A 723 -39.33 -20.62 11.21
CA VAL A 723 -38.50 -19.48 10.87
C VAL A 723 -38.48 -19.36 9.35
N VAL A 724 -38.91 -18.22 8.82
CA VAL A 724 -38.96 -17.94 7.39
C VAL A 724 -38.27 -16.62 7.11
N ILE A 725 -37.18 -16.65 6.37
CA ILE A 725 -36.50 -15.44 5.91
C ILE A 725 -37.30 -14.84 4.75
N LYS A 726 -37.83 -13.63 4.94
CA LYS A 726 -38.63 -12.90 3.95
C LYS A 726 -37.75 -12.13 2.97
N SER A 727 -36.73 -11.44 3.47
CA SER A 727 -35.68 -10.81 2.68
C SER A 727 -34.34 -10.96 3.39
N TYR A 728 -33.29 -11.07 2.59
CA TYR A 728 -31.92 -11.12 3.05
C TYR A 728 -31.11 -10.18 2.16
N ASP A 729 -30.99 -8.94 2.61
CA ASP A 729 -30.26 -7.87 1.95
C ASP A 729 -28.95 -7.63 2.70
N ASP A 730 -28.05 -6.82 2.12
CA ASP A 730 -26.72 -6.56 2.71
C ASP A 730 -26.80 -5.99 4.14
N GLU A 731 -27.72 -5.07 4.37
CA GLU A 731 -27.84 -4.30 5.62
C GLU A 731 -29.10 -4.64 6.41
N ASN A 732 -30.04 -5.40 5.84
CA ASN A 732 -31.32 -5.70 6.45
C ASN A 732 -31.70 -7.17 6.24
N ILE A 733 -32.11 -7.84 7.32
CA ILE A 733 -32.58 -9.21 7.27
C ILE A 733 -33.94 -9.26 7.96
N ASN A 734 -34.98 -9.60 7.19
CA ASN A 734 -36.36 -9.68 7.69
C ASN A 734 -36.77 -11.15 7.80
N ILE A 735 -37.21 -11.56 8.99
CA ILE A 735 -37.53 -12.95 9.31
C ILE A 735 -38.89 -13.01 10.01
N ASP A 736 -39.82 -13.81 9.47
CA ASP A 736 -41.06 -14.12 10.15
C ASP A 736 -40.93 -15.41 10.93
N THR A 737 -41.43 -15.41 12.15
CA THR A 737 -41.32 -16.54 13.07
C THR A 737 -42.63 -16.85 13.77
N ARG A 738 -42.79 -18.12 14.14
CA ARG A 738 -43.73 -18.56 15.17
C ARG A 738 -42.94 -19.29 16.24
N SER A 739 -43.02 -18.80 17.47
CA SER A 739 -42.34 -19.31 18.65
C SER A 739 -43.38 -19.80 19.67
N THR A 740 -43.06 -20.89 20.37
CA THR A 740 -43.97 -21.54 21.34
C THR A 740 -43.62 -21.21 22.79
N GLY A 741 -42.46 -20.61 23.01
CA GLY A 741 -41.95 -20.10 24.28
C GLY A 741 -40.89 -19.03 24.00
N ASN A 742 -40.04 -18.73 24.98
CA ASN A 742 -38.81 -17.97 24.80
C ASN A 742 -37.80 -18.82 24.02
N ASN A 743 -37.92 -18.90 22.69
CA ASN A 743 -37.08 -19.75 21.85
C ASN A 743 -35.84 -18.98 21.35
N MET A 744 -34.67 -19.62 21.35
CA MET A 744 -33.43 -19.03 20.83
C MET A 744 -33.33 -19.22 19.32
N LEU A 745 -33.35 -18.10 18.59
CA LEU A 745 -33.04 -18.08 17.15
C LEU A 745 -31.52 -17.97 16.96
N PHE A 746 -30.94 -18.89 16.20
CA PHE A 746 -29.59 -18.80 15.68
C PHE A 746 -29.60 -18.17 14.28
N LEU A 747 -28.68 -17.24 14.02
CA LEU A 747 -28.41 -16.65 12.71
C LEU A 747 -26.92 -16.81 12.38
N GLY A 748 -26.63 -17.52 11.28
CA GLY A 748 -25.26 -17.87 10.88
C GLY A 748 -24.42 -16.72 10.31
N ASN A 749 -24.58 -15.51 10.82
CA ASN A 749 -23.82 -14.31 10.45
C ASN A 749 -22.84 -13.94 11.56
N THR A 750 -21.70 -13.37 11.19
CA THR A 750 -20.67 -12.92 12.14
C THR A 750 -21.26 -11.97 13.19
N TYR A 751 -20.99 -12.28 14.46
CA TYR A 751 -21.36 -11.45 15.61
C TYR A 751 -20.60 -10.13 15.59
N TYR A 752 -21.33 -9.05 15.34
CA TYR A 752 -20.79 -7.69 15.39
C TYR A 752 -21.85 -6.70 15.93
N PRO A 753 -22.03 -6.65 17.27
CA PRO A 753 -23.15 -5.96 17.93
C PRO A 753 -23.03 -4.43 17.91
N ILE A 754 -21.87 -3.89 17.51
CA ILE A 754 -21.66 -2.45 17.39
C ILE A 754 -22.62 -1.89 16.34
N ASP A 755 -22.57 -2.46 15.13
CA ASP A 755 -23.36 -1.98 14.00
C ASP A 755 -24.70 -2.71 13.89
N TRP A 756 -24.74 -4.02 14.09
CA TRP A 756 -26.00 -4.76 14.02
C TRP A 756 -26.93 -4.42 15.20
N LYS A 757 -28.20 -4.22 14.87
CA LYS A 757 -29.33 -4.12 15.80
C LYS A 757 -30.39 -5.13 15.41
N ALA A 758 -31.11 -5.64 16.39
CA ALA A 758 -32.20 -6.58 16.19
C ALA A 758 -33.48 -6.03 16.83
N TYR A 759 -34.60 -6.29 16.18
CA TYR A 759 -35.92 -5.84 16.59
C TYR A 759 -36.92 -7.00 16.52
N ILE A 760 -37.77 -7.11 17.54
CA ILE A 760 -38.93 -8.02 17.58
C ILE A 760 -40.18 -7.13 17.52
N ASN A 761 -40.94 -7.20 16.42
CA ASN A 761 -42.10 -6.33 16.19
C ASN A 761 -41.76 -4.84 16.41
N GLU A 762 -40.67 -4.38 15.77
CA GLU A 762 -40.12 -3.02 15.88
C GLU A 762 -39.60 -2.60 17.27
N LYS A 763 -39.61 -3.48 18.27
CA LYS A 763 -39.01 -3.22 19.58
C LYS A 763 -37.58 -3.76 19.63
N PRO A 764 -36.59 -2.97 20.09
CA PRO A 764 -35.21 -3.42 20.20
C PRO A 764 -35.07 -4.68 21.06
N THR A 765 -34.20 -5.60 20.66
CA THR A 765 -33.81 -6.79 21.44
C THR A 765 -32.28 -6.94 21.47
N THR A 766 -31.79 -7.73 22.43
CA THR A 766 -30.36 -7.99 22.60
C THR A 766 -29.90 -9.09 21.65
N ILE A 767 -28.76 -8.87 20.99
CA ILE A 767 -28.08 -9.87 20.17
C ILE A 767 -27.04 -10.59 21.04
N TYR A 768 -27.20 -11.91 21.17
CA TYR A 768 -26.30 -12.80 21.87
C TYR A 768 -25.22 -13.35 20.92
N LYS A 769 -24.03 -13.61 21.46
CA LYS A 769 -22.92 -14.26 20.75
C LYS A 769 -23.03 -15.77 20.93
N LEU A 770 -23.48 -16.48 19.91
CA LEU A 770 -23.62 -17.93 19.89
C LEU A 770 -22.46 -18.61 19.17
N ASN A 771 -22.10 -19.82 19.63
CA ASN A 771 -21.13 -20.72 19.00
C ASN A 771 -19.85 -19.98 18.59
N HIS A 772 -19.24 -19.28 19.56
CA HIS A 772 -18.02 -18.45 19.46
C HIS A 772 -18.16 -17.14 18.66
N GLY A 773 -18.97 -17.09 17.61
CA GLY A 773 -18.88 -16.00 16.64
C GLY A 773 -20.14 -15.62 15.87
N PHE A 774 -21.31 -16.12 16.25
CA PHE A 774 -22.55 -15.93 15.49
C PHE A 774 -23.64 -15.19 16.27
N MET A 775 -24.61 -14.65 15.56
CA MET A 775 -25.69 -13.88 16.17
C MET A 775 -26.85 -14.79 16.63
N GLY A 776 -27.44 -14.46 17.77
CA GLY A 776 -28.71 -15.05 18.20
C GLY A 776 -29.59 -14.08 18.95
N ILE A 777 -30.90 -14.33 18.97
CA ILE A 777 -31.88 -13.55 19.73
C ILE A 777 -32.89 -14.47 20.39
N ILE A 778 -33.42 -14.07 21.55
CA ILE A 778 -34.50 -14.77 22.23
C ILE A 778 -35.82 -14.20 21.75
N ILE A 779 -36.70 -15.05 21.21
CA ILE A 779 -38.00 -14.66 20.70
C ILE A 779 -39.07 -15.17 21.67
N PRO A 780 -39.91 -14.31 22.27
CA PRO A 780 -40.97 -14.74 23.18
C PRO A 780 -42.06 -15.50 22.43
N LYS A 781 -42.98 -16.16 23.15
CA LYS A 781 -44.08 -16.92 22.54
C LYS A 781 -44.98 -16.03 21.67
N GLY A 782 -45.23 -16.45 20.42
CA GLY A 782 -46.17 -15.77 19.54
C GLY A 782 -45.78 -15.80 18.07
N TYR A 783 -46.46 -14.98 17.27
CA TYR A 783 -46.04 -14.64 15.91
C TYR A 783 -45.25 -13.34 15.95
N HIS A 784 -44.05 -13.37 15.39
CA HIS A 784 -43.15 -12.22 15.43
C HIS A 784 -42.51 -11.97 14.08
N SER A 785 -42.46 -10.69 13.71
CA SER A 785 -41.61 -10.20 12.64
C SER A 785 -40.31 -9.70 13.26
N ILE A 786 -39.21 -10.25 12.78
CA ILE A 786 -37.86 -9.99 13.26
C ILE A 786 -37.11 -9.21 12.18
N ARG A 787 -36.47 -8.12 12.60
CA ARG A 787 -35.62 -7.32 11.73
C ARG A 787 -34.23 -7.21 12.33
N PHE A 788 -33.23 -7.72 11.63
CA PHE A 788 -31.84 -7.35 11.87
C PHE A 788 -31.49 -6.22 10.91
N SER A 789 -30.84 -5.17 11.40
CA SER A 789 -30.45 -4.00 10.61
C SER A 789 -29.06 -3.49 10.99
N VAL A 790 -28.28 -3.07 10.00
CA VAL A 790 -26.96 -2.45 10.17
C VAL A 790 -27.14 -0.95 10.42
N GLU A 791 -26.91 -0.53 11.67
CA GLU A 791 -27.11 0.85 12.14
C GLU A 791 -25.84 1.45 12.78
N PRO A 792 -24.78 1.71 12.00
CA PRO A 792 -23.48 2.18 12.51
C PRO A 792 -23.55 3.65 12.97
N LYS A 793 -23.86 3.89 14.25
CA LYS A 793 -23.89 5.25 14.83
C LYS A 793 -22.61 6.05 14.55
N SER A 794 -21.46 5.39 14.65
CA SER A 794 -20.13 5.96 14.39
C SER A 794 -19.95 6.44 12.95
N PHE A 795 -20.55 5.76 11.98
CA PHE A 795 -20.55 6.18 10.59
C PHE A 795 -21.29 7.50 10.43
N PHE A 796 -22.52 7.61 10.96
CA PHE A 796 -23.34 8.81 10.81
C PHE A 796 -22.75 10.03 11.53
N VAL A 797 -22.34 9.87 12.80
CA VAL A 797 -21.66 10.96 13.54
C VAL A 797 -20.36 11.35 12.84
N GLY A 798 -19.59 10.33 12.43
CA GLY A 798 -18.34 10.52 11.73
C GLY A 798 -18.51 11.34 10.45
N LYS A 799 -19.53 11.02 9.67
CA LYS A 799 -19.88 11.69 8.41
C LYS A 799 -20.10 13.18 8.61
N TYR A 800 -20.86 13.59 9.63
CA TYR A 800 -21.11 15.01 9.89
C TYR A 800 -19.84 15.76 10.31
N VAL A 801 -19.03 15.17 11.19
CA VAL A 801 -17.75 15.77 11.60
C VAL A 801 -16.84 15.98 10.39
N THR A 802 -16.64 14.93 9.60
CA THR A 802 -15.82 14.99 8.38
C THR A 802 -16.35 16.03 7.39
N LEU A 803 -17.67 16.11 7.20
CA LEU A 803 -18.32 17.11 6.35
C LEU A 803 -18.01 18.54 6.81
N SER A 804 -18.17 18.84 8.10
CA SER A 804 -17.91 20.16 8.67
C SER A 804 -16.46 20.62 8.45
N PHE A 805 -15.49 19.73 8.70
CA PHE A 805 -14.07 20.06 8.46
C PHE A 805 -13.77 20.31 6.98
N ASN A 806 -14.35 19.51 6.07
CA ASN A 806 -14.14 19.70 4.64
C ASN A 806 -14.75 21.03 4.15
N ILE A 807 -15.98 21.36 4.53
CA ILE A 807 -16.63 22.63 4.18
C ILE A 807 -15.77 23.81 4.61
N LEU A 808 -15.25 23.79 5.85
CA LEU A 808 -14.42 24.86 6.38
C LEU A 808 -13.14 25.09 5.56
N ILE A 809 -12.48 24.02 5.11
CA ILE A 809 -11.27 24.11 4.29
C ILE A 809 -11.56 24.63 2.88
N PHE A 810 -12.61 24.12 2.22
CA PHE A 810 -12.99 24.60 0.89
C PHE A 810 -13.50 26.03 0.90
N PHE A 811 -14.24 26.44 1.94
CA PHE A 811 -14.63 27.83 2.14
C PHE A 811 -13.41 28.74 2.33
N GLY A 812 -12.42 28.30 3.13
CA GLY A 812 -11.16 29.01 3.30
C GLY A 812 -10.40 29.22 1.99
N LEU A 813 -10.37 28.20 1.12
CA LEU A 813 -9.75 28.32 -0.21
C LEU A 813 -10.53 29.28 -1.10
N GLY A 814 -11.86 29.14 -1.18
CA GLY A 814 -12.74 30.02 -1.95
C GLY A 814 -12.59 31.48 -1.55
N PHE A 815 -12.53 31.76 -0.24
CA PHE A 815 -12.30 33.10 0.30
C PHE A 815 -10.97 33.71 -0.15
N ILE A 816 -9.88 32.93 -0.14
CA ILE A 816 -8.56 33.41 -0.62
C ILE A 816 -8.59 33.72 -2.12
N PHE A 817 -9.21 32.85 -2.93
CA PHE A 817 -9.32 33.07 -4.37
C PHE A 817 -10.16 34.32 -4.68
N PHE A 818 -11.28 34.51 -3.98
CA PHE A 818 -12.13 35.68 -4.11
C PHE A 818 -11.39 36.98 -3.76
N ARG A 819 -10.69 37.00 -2.61
CA ARG A 819 -9.87 38.15 -2.19
C ARG A 819 -8.75 38.48 -3.19
N ARG A 820 -8.11 37.47 -3.77
CA ARG A 820 -7.08 37.70 -4.81
C ARG A 820 -7.67 38.28 -6.08
N LYS A 821 -8.87 37.85 -6.49
CA LYS A 821 -9.55 38.39 -7.68
C LYS A 821 -9.88 39.88 -7.50
N ILE A 822 -10.42 40.27 -6.34
CA ILE A 822 -10.71 41.68 -6.00
C ILE A 822 -9.44 42.54 -6.09
N ASN A 823 -8.35 42.10 -5.46
CA ASN A 823 -7.09 42.85 -5.48
C ASN A 823 -6.51 43.00 -6.90
N ILE A 824 -6.73 42.02 -7.80
CA ILE A 824 -6.29 42.10 -9.20
C ILE A 824 -7.15 43.12 -9.94
N THR A 825 -8.48 43.10 -9.78
CA THR A 825 -9.39 44.06 -10.42
C THR A 825 -9.13 45.50 -9.96
N GLU A 826 -8.88 45.72 -8.67
CA GLU A 826 -8.54 47.04 -8.12
C GLU A 826 -7.19 47.58 -8.67
N SER A 827 -6.20 46.69 -8.87
CA SER A 827 -4.90 47.06 -9.44
C SER A 827 -4.90 47.34 -10.95
N THR A 828 -5.95 46.90 -11.66
CA THR A 828 -6.15 47.19 -13.09
C THR A 828 -7.04 48.41 -13.34
N SER A 829 -7.75 48.89 -12.30
CA SER A 829 -8.57 50.10 -12.33
C SER A 829 -7.86 51.36 -11.81
N SER A 830 -6.60 51.24 -11.38
CA SER A 830 -5.68 52.31 -11.01
C SER A 830 -4.52 52.38 -11.99
#